data_AF-A0A1Q3E7I3-F1
#
_entry.id   AF-A0A1Q3E7I3-F1
#
_cell.length_a   1.000
_cell.length_b   1.000
_cell.length_c   1.000
_cell.angle_alpha   90.00
_cell.angle_beta   90.00
_cell.angle_gamma   90.00
#
_symmetry.space_group_name_H-M   'P 1'
#
loop_
_entity.id
_entity.type
_entity.pdbx_description
1 polymer ?
#
loop_
_entity_poly.entity_id
_entity_poly.type
_entity_poly.pdbx_seq_one_letter_code
_entity_poly.pdbx_strand_id
1 'polypeptide(L)'
;MAQSHLNLLASQLTALQAYNNGAQFAIIDGHSLDVPSVVAVSRKNHVPKLEDSDAIKIRVAAAVDVVQNLALEAQSQYGVTTGFGGSATTRTKRTALLQKALLACIQCGILPDFRSKGVKDLTPEDYSLMLPQDWSGTRWNIIESLYTLIEENVAPCAPLRQSISASGDLGPLAYISGVLTGNPDVFAWYGEGEGRKIYDSATLLRKLNLAPIDLIAKEGLALVNGTAASAAVAALAIHDCHILALAAQVLAAYAVEAIKGSQEPFQPFLHDLSRPHKGQIEVAANIRHILKSSKLARIQHEESDPEGQLRQDTYCVRGSPQWIGPLLEDLMLAQDQIDIELNSTTDNPVVDIDSNYIHHGANFMAMSITSASEKMRLSLHHMAKLTYSQLTELLNNHMNKGLPPNLSVNEPSVDYCMKVADVAAASYLSEIAYLANPVSTHVLSAEMHNQAINSLALISARYTVDTIKLVRMIMSTHLYSLVQATDLRAMEFNFRSLLFEALRSETMSQFGHISSIAVDDDDFFQGLIHPLVVLLNASTWEDSGYRFEGVFRKLSGYLQKQLKPRIHADKDINLSAIEEWQEIMSGRAREAFVLSRDTYVPSAGSKGHDMLGRTKALYKFVRGELDVQLHWGDPEKDKREIGTEISKIFRAFENDSIAPILLDVTSFQVDSAVSKQLVDKIYEKRKAAALELEKQIRECHQQGDDRRISLIIDQLVDMFSNPNNALHVRNGGLIGLAGTAIALGVDVAPYMDKFVYPVLDCFVDPENRIRYFSAECLYNIAKVSKGEVLIYFNEIFDALSKLAADSELSVKNGAELLDRLLKDIVAESASVYIPIHAESEKPYNESQGVLVPHPVDPYSAKKAFSLAHFIPLLRERIYVVSPFTRSYLVSWITVLDSVPELELISYLPEFLEGLLKYLSDPTEDVRVATEVLLADFLREIRDVTVVRRRSEKLAKSTHTVGDTESIVPSEGGQTEHSITDSPERAVFLADHDDAQYPDSEYKEDRASDFDVRDAGSWVPGQGVKIDFPSIVEILIEQLDGEPIHCFKVVS
;
A
#
# COMPACT_ATOMS: atom_id res chain seq x y z
N MET A 1 9.04 3.13 -3.42
CA MET A 1 8.42 3.38 -2.09
C MET A 1 7.69 2.13 -1.60
N ALA A 2 7.83 1.77 -0.33
CA ALA A 2 7.06 0.67 0.28
C ALA A 2 5.55 1.02 0.29
N GLN A 3 4.69 0.04 0.00
CA GLN A 3 3.23 0.20 0.04
C GLN A 3 2.76 0.59 1.46
N SER A 4 1.82 1.53 1.57
CA SER A 4 1.23 1.89 2.87
C SER A 4 0.16 0.89 3.29
N HIS A 5 -0.12 0.77 4.59
CA HIS A 5 -1.13 -0.17 5.11
C HIS A 5 -2.53 0.09 4.52
N LEU A 6 -2.94 1.37 4.45
CA LEU A 6 -4.22 1.78 3.88
C LEU A 6 -4.34 1.38 2.40
N ASN A 7 -3.26 1.50 1.63
CA ASN A 7 -3.26 1.14 0.22
C ASN A 7 -3.37 -0.37 0.02
N LEU A 8 -2.66 -1.17 0.83
CA LEU A 8 -2.80 -2.63 0.82
C LEU A 8 -4.25 -3.05 1.13
N LEU A 9 -4.82 -2.52 2.22
CA LEU A 9 -6.18 -2.91 2.61
C LEU A 9 -7.21 -2.47 1.55
N ALA A 10 -7.05 -1.29 0.95
CA ALA A 10 -7.90 -0.83 -0.14
C ALA A 10 -7.81 -1.74 -1.38
N SER A 11 -6.60 -2.17 -1.77
CA SER A 11 -6.42 -3.07 -2.90
C SER A 11 -7.00 -4.46 -2.61
N GLN A 12 -6.77 -5.00 -1.41
CA GLN A 12 -7.31 -6.30 -1.00
C GLN A 12 -8.85 -6.31 -0.98
N LEU A 13 -9.49 -5.27 -0.45
CA LEU A 13 -10.96 -5.16 -0.44
C LEU A 13 -11.53 -4.96 -1.85
N THR A 14 -10.82 -4.25 -2.72
CA THR A 14 -11.20 -4.09 -4.13
C THR A 14 -11.13 -5.42 -4.88
N ALA A 15 -10.04 -6.18 -4.69
CA ALA A 15 -9.89 -7.53 -5.26
C ALA A 15 -11.00 -8.47 -4.76
N LEU A 16 -11.26 -8.49 -3.45
CA LEU A 16 -12.35 -9.27 -2.85
C LEU A 16 -13.72 -8.90 -3.43
N GLN A 17 -13.98 -7.61 -3.68
CA GLN A 17 -15.22 -7.16 -4.32
C GLN A 17 -15.31 -7.62 -5.78
N ALA A 18 -14.20 -7.62 -6.52
CA ALA A 18 -14.11 -8.11 -7.90
C ALA A 18 -14.33 -9.63 -8.00
N TYR A 19 -13.94 -10.40 -6.99
CA TYR A 19 -14.29 -11.83 -6.90
C TYR A 19 -15.79 -12.01 -6.61
N ASN A 20 -16.31 -11.30 -5.60
CA ASN A 20 -17.70 -11.44 -5.16
C ASN A 20 -18.73 -11.08 -6.24
N ASN A 21 -18.42 -10.14 -7.13
CA ASN A 21 -19.30 -9.74 -8.23
C ASN A 21 -19.04 -10.52 -9.54
N GLY A 22 -18.08 -11.46 -9.53
CA GLY A 22 -17.71 -12.26 -10.69
C GLY A 22 -16.96 -11.51 -11.79
N ALA A 23 -16.46 -10.30 -11.52
CA ALA A 23 -15.64 -9.54 -12.47
C ALA A 23 -14.24 -10.15 -12.66
N GLN A 24 -13.72 -10.81 -11.61
CA GLN A 24 -12.47 -11.56 -11.64
C GLN A 24 -12.66 -12.93 -10.98
N PHE A 25 -11.71 -13.83 -11.23
CA PHE A 25 -11.66 -15.14 -10.59
C PHE A 25 -10.32 -15.27 -9.86
N ALA A 26 -10.34 -15.80 -8.64
CA ALA A 26 -9.15 -16.37 -8.03
C ALA A 26 -8.62 -17.50 -8.93
N ILE A 27 -7.36 -17.43 -9.32
CA ILE A 27 -6.70 -18.43 -10.18
C ILE A 27 -5.85 -19.34 -9.29
N ILE A 28 -5.96 -20.64 -9.52
CA ILE A 28 -5.12 -21.66 -8.88
C ILE A 28 -4.10 -22.13 -9.91
N ASP A 29 -2.88 -21.59 -9.81
CA ASP A 29 -1.74 -21.90 -10.69
C ASP A 29 -0.47 -22.30 -9.91
N GLY A 30 -0.55 -22.32 -8.58
CA GLY A 30 0.53 -22.65 -7.64
C GLY A 30 1.53 -21.54 -7.35
N HIS A 31 1.31 -20.29 -7.76
CA HIS A 31 2.26 -19.20 -7.51
C HIS A 31 1.64 -17.79 -7.39
N SER A 32 0.34 -17.60 -7.67
CA SER A 32 -0.32 -16.29 -7.62
C SER A 32 -1.45 -16.18 -6.57
N LEU A 33 -1.52 -17.10 -5.60
CA LEU A 33 -2.60 -17.07 -4.60
C LEU A 33 -2.37 -15.93 -3.60
N ASP A 34 -3.37 -15.07 -3.44
CA ASP A 34 -3.35 -13.96 -2.49
C ASP A 34 -4.37 -14.15 -1.34
N VAL A 35 -4.21 -13.34 -0.28
CA VAL A 35 -5.14 -13.33 0.86
C VAL A 35 -6.60 -13.07 0.43
N PRO A 36 -6.93 -12.09 -0.43
CA PRO A 36 -8.27 -11.88 -0.95
C PRO A 36 -8.90 -13.12 -1.60
N SER A 37 -8.14 -13.89 -2.37
CA SER A 37 -8.60 -15.15 -2.98
C SER A 37 -9.00 -16.17 -1.91
N VAL A 38 -8.17 -16.36 -0.88
CA VAL A 38 -8.47 -17.27 0.24
C VAL A 38 -9.73 -16.84 0.96
N VAL A 39 -9.91 -15.54 1.20
CA VAL A 39 -11.11 -14.97 1.84
C VAL A 39 -12.35 -15.16 0.98
N ALA A 40 -12.27 -14.91 -0.33
CA ALA A 40 -13.38 -15.06 -1.26
C ALA A 40 -13.88 -16.50 -1.29
N VAL A 41 -12.97 -17.46 -1.45
CA VAL A 41 -13.30 -18.90 -1.49
C VAL A 41 -13.88 -19.34 -0.14
N SER A 42 -13.28 -18.93 0.98
CA SER A 42 -13.67 -19.42 2.31
C SER A 42 -14.95 -18.80 2.86
N ARG A 43 -15.20 -17.50 2.60
CA ARG A 43 -16.26 -16.73 3.27
C ARG A 43 -17.36 -16.21 2.33
N LYS A 44 -17.12 -16.20 1.01
CA LYS A 44 -18.03 -15.58 0.04
C LYS A 44 -18.56 -16.57 -1.01
N ASN A 45 -18.34 -17.88 -0.80
CA ASN A 45 -18.72 -18.96 -1.73
C ASN A 45 -18.21 -18.70 -3.16
N HIS A 46 -17.06 -18.04 -3.31
CA HIS A 46 -16.44 -17.83 -4.61
C HIS A 46 -15.83 -19.14 -5.10
N VAL A 47 -16.15 -19.55 -6.32
CA VAL A 47 -15.54 -20.72 -6.96
C VAL A 47 -14.29 -20.25 -7.72
N PRO A 48 -13.08 -20.68 -7.32
CA PRO A 48 -11.86 -20.32 -8.02
C PRO A 48 -11.80 -21.01 -9.40
N LYS A 49 -10.86 -20.59 -10.25
CA LYS A 49 -10.54 -21.28 -11.52
C LYS A 49 -9.22 -22.01 -11.40
N LEU A 50 -9.21 -23.29 -11.75
CA LEU A 50 -7.98 -24.06 -11.90
C LEU A 50 -7.32 -23.70 -13.24
N GLU A 51 -6.04 -23.34 -13.21
CA GLU A 51 -5.25 -23.20 -14.43
C GLU A 51 -4.82 -24.59 -14.90
N ASP A 52 -5.38 -25.03 -16.03
CA ASP A 52 -5.26 -26.40 -16.53
C ASP A 52 -4.52 -26.50 -17.87
N SER A 53 -3.68 -25.51 -18.19
CA SER A 53 -2.83 -25.54 -19.39
C SER A 53 -1.99 -26.80 -19.50
N ASP A 54 -1.76 -27.23 -20.75
CA ASP A 54 -0.92 -28.38 -21.06
C ASP A 54 0.48 -28.25 -20.45
N ALA A 55 1.02 -27.03 -20.36
CA ALA A 55 2.32 -26.77 -19.76
C ALA A 55 2.38 -27.20 -18.29
N ILE A 56 1.36 -26.87 -17.49
CA ILE A 56 1.28 -27.28 -16.08
C ILE A 56 1.07 -28.79 -15.98
N LYS A 57 0.16 -29.36 -16.76
CA LYS A 57 -0.11 -30.81 -16.79
C LYS A 57 1.15 -31.61 -17.13
N ILE A 58 1.94 -31.15 -18.10
CA ILE A 58 3.24 -31.76 -18.48
C ILE A 58 4.24 -31.67 -17.33
N ARG A 59 4.36 -30.51 -16.67
CA ARG A 59 5.29 -30.33 -15.53
C ARG A 59 4.93 -31.25 -14.36
N VAL A 60 3.64 -31.36 -14.04
CA VAL A 60 3.13 -32.25 -12.99
C VAL A 60 3.41 -33.72 -13.35
N ALA A 61 3.14 -34.12 -14.60
CA ALA A 61 3.44 -35.48 -15.06
C ALA A 61 4.93 -35.80 -14.97
N ALA A 62 5.80 -34.88 -15.40
CA ALA A 62 7.25 -35.05 -15.31
C ALA A 62 7.73 -35.25 -13.86
N ALA A 63 7.19 -34.48 -12.90
CA ALA A 63 7.52 -34.68 -11.48
C ALA A 63 7.08 -36.06 -10.95
N VAL A 64 5.90 -36.55 -11.37
CA VAL A 64 5.43 -37.90 -11.04
C VAL A 64 6.37 -38.95 -11.62
N ASP A 65 6.79 -38.80 -12.88
CA ASP A 65 7.68 -39.75 -13.55
C ASP A 65 9.04 -39.87 -12.86
N VAL A 66 9.64 -38.75 -12.43
CA VAL A 66 10.88 -38.74 -11.63
C VAL A 66 10.71 -39.61 -10.37
N VAL A 67 9.63 -39.39 -9.61
CA VAL A 67 9.35 -40.14 -8.38
C VAL A 67 9.14 -41.62 -8.64
N GLN A 68 8.36 -41.98 -9.67
CA GLN A 68 8.10 -43.39 -9.98
C GLN A 68 9.36 -44.11 -10.48
N ASN A 69 10.16 -43.47 -11.33
CA ASN A 69 11.42 -44.04 -11.83
C ASN A 69 12.39 -44.32 -10.69
N LEU A 70 12.60 -43.35 -9.79
CA LEU A 70 13.48 -43.52 -8.63
C LEU A 70 12.96 -44.57 -7.64
N ALA A 71 11.64 -44.71 -7.50
CA ALA A 71 11.03 -45.76 -6.70
C ALA A 71 11.27 -47.17 -7.28
N LEU A 72 11.23 -47.31 -8.62
CA LEU A 72 11.48 -48.56 -9.33
C LEU A 72 12.94 -49.01 -9.25
N GLU A 73 13.88 -48.06 -9.30
CA GLU A 73 15.32 -48.31 -9.16
C GLU A 73 15.73 -48.77 -7.75
N ALA A 74 14.78 -48.87 -6.82
CA ALA A 74 14.99 -49.19 -5.40
C ALA A 74 16.00 -48.27 -4.72
N GLN A 75 16.13 -47.03 -5.21
CA GLN A 75 16.89 -45.99 -4.53
C GLN A 75 16.23 -45.67 -3.18
N SER A 76 17.04 -45.32 -2.19
CA SER A 76 16.58 -44.96 -0.85
C SER A 76 16.00 -43.54 -0.87
N GLN A 77 14.68 -43.42 -0.98
CA GLN A 77 13.95 -42.14 -1.10
C GLN A 77 12.96 -41.98 0.06
N TYR A 78 13.08 -40.89 0.83
CA TYR A 78 12.31 -40.65 2.05
C TYR A 78 10.80 -40.71 1.80
N GLY A 79 10.08 -41.52 2.58
CA GLY A 79 8.63 -41.65 2.51
C GLY A 79 8.08 -42.24 1.19
N VAL A 80 8.97 -42.59 0.25
CA VAL A 80 8.66 -43.24 -1.02
C VAL A 80 9.02 -44.73 -0.94
N THR A 81 10.28 -45.03 -0.63
CA THR A 81 10.80 -46.40 -0.43
C THR A 81 11.30 -46.64 1.00
N THR A 82 11.31 -45.61 1.84
CA THR A 82 11.60 -45.70 3.28
C THR A 82 10.34 -45.53 4.14
N GLY A 83 10.42 -45.84 5.44
CA GLY A 83 9.43 -45.34 6.41
C GLY A 83 9.47 -43.82 6.58
N PHE A 84 8.63 -43.31 7.49
CA PHE A 84 8.47 -41.88 7.78
C PHE A 84 9.05 -41.53 9.17
N GLY A 85 9.43 -40.27 9.35
CA GLY A 85 9.84 -39.74 10.66
C GLY A 85 10.96 -40.54 11.33
N GLY A 86 10.83 -40.79 12.63
CA GLY A 86 11.76 -41.62 13.41
C GLY A 86 11.89 -43.07 12.92
N SER A 87 10.98 -43.52 12.04
CA SER A 87 11.00 -44.84 11.41
C SER A 87 11.60 -44.86 9.99
N ALA A 88 12.23 -43.77 9.54
CA ALA A 88 12.84 -43.65 8.21
C ALA A 88 14.04 -44.58 7.94
N THR A 89 14.50 -45.35 8.93
CA THR A 89 15.51 -46.43 8.76
C THR A 89 14.93 -47.68 8.09
N THR A 90 13.61 -47.85 8.09
CA THR A 90 12.94 -49.00 7.45
C THR A 90 12.86 -48.83 5.93
N ARG A 91 12.73 -49.93 5.18
CA ARG A 91 12.67 -49.95 3.70
C ARG A 91 11.54 -50.85 3.21
N THR A 92 10.90 -50.48 2.11
CA THR A 92 9.83 -51.27 1.47
C THR A 92 9.78 -51.04 -0.03
N LYS A 93 9.43 -52.09 -0.79
CA LYS A 93 9.08 -51.99 -2.22
C LYS A 93 7.57 -51.86 -2.45
N ARG A 94 6.76 -51.95 -1.40
CA ARG A 94 5.30 -51.84 -1.45
C ARG A 94 4.88 -50.38 -1.28
N THR A 95 5.26 -49.52 -2.23
CA THR A 95 5.15 -48.06 -2.14
C THR A 95 3.70 -47.57 -2.00
N ALA A 96 2.75 -48.17 -2.74
CA ALA A 96 1.32 -47.85 -2.61
C ALA A 96 0.75 -48.22 -1.21
N LEU A 97 1.13 -49.40 -0.68
CA LEU A 97 0.71 -49.80 0.67
C LEU A 97 1.31 -48.89 1.74
N LEU A 98 2.54 -48.42 1.54
CA LEU A 98 3.20 -47.48 2.44
C LEU A 98 2.41 -46.16 2.55
N GLN A 99 1.93 -45.60 1.44
CA GLN A 99 1.11 -44.38 1.45
C GLN A 99 -0.23 -44.59 2.18
N LYS A 100 -0.89 -45.74 1.96
CA LYS A 100 -2.13 -46.07 2.69
C LYS A 100 -1.89 -46.25 4.20
N ALA A 101 -0.77 -46.86 4.58
CA ALA A 101 -0.39 -47.03 5.97
C ALA A 101 -0.09 -45.69 6.66
N LEU A 102 0.51 -44.72 5.94
CA LEU A 102 0.71 -43.35 6.44
C LEU A 102 -0.62 -42.71 6.82
N LEU A 103 -1.57 -42.67 5.89
CA LEU A 103 -2.88 -42.05 6.13
C LEU A 103 -3.63 -42.72 7.30
N ALA A 104 -3.64 -44.05 7.35
CA ALA A 104 -4.29 -44.78 8.44
C ALA A 104 -3.70 -44.46 9.82
N CYS A 105 -2.39 -44.19 9.91
CA CYS A 105 -1.75 -43.82 11.18
C CYS A 105 -2.06 -42.37 11.59
N ILE A 106 -2.16 -41.45 10.62
CA ILE A 106 -2.44 -40.03 10.88
C ILE A 106 -3.92 -39.80 11.17
N GLN A 107 -4.83 -40.59 10.60
CA GLN A 107 -6.29 -40.49 10.85
C GLN A 107 -6.71 -41.03 12.24
N CYS A 108 -6.04 -40.55 13.28
CA CYS A 108 -6.27 -40.89 14.69
C CYS A 108 -6.83 -39.72 15.52
N GLY A 109 -7.20 -38.62 14.86
CA GLY A 109 -7.75 -37.44 15.51
C GLY A 109 -9.10 -37.70 16.18
N ILE A 110 -9.33 -37.02 17.30
CA ILE A 110 -10.60 -37.09 18.02
C ILE A 110 -11.61 -36.18 17.33
N LEU A 111 -12.56 -36.79 16.65
CA LEU A 111 -13.64 -36.08 15.98
C LEU A 111 -14.72 -35.66 16.99
N PRO A 112 -15.19 -34.40 16.96
CA PRO A 112 -16.40 -34.03 17.70
C PRO A 112 -17.61 -34.77 17.12
N ASP A 113 -18.68 -34.92 17.92
CA ASP A 113 -19.92 -35.52 17.43
C ASP A 113 -20.63 -34.56 16.47
N PHE A 114 -20.26 -34.65 15.19
CA PHE A 114 -20.84 -33.83 14.13
C PHE A 114 -22.31 -34.18 13.86
N ARG A 115 -22.80 -35.34 14.34
CA ARG A 115 -24.19 -35.81 14.08
C ARG A 115 -25.20 -35.24 15.06
N SER A 116 -24.76 -34.80 16.25
CA SER A 116 -25.63 -34.18 17.26
C SER A 116 -25.66 -32.65 17.19
N LYS A 117 -24.69 -32.01 16.52
CA LYS A 117 -24.67 -30.56 16.30
C LYS A 117 -25.40 -30.18 15.01
N GLY A 118 -26.24 -29.15 15.05
CA GLY A 118 -26.85 -28.60 13.83
C GLY A 118 -25.82 -27.85 12.99
N VAL A 119 -26.09 -27.67 11.69
CA VAL A 119 -25.30 -26.84 10.76
C VAL A 119 -25.10 -25.41 11.30
N LYS A 120 -26.00 -24.94 12.16
CA LYS A 120 -26.01 -23.59 12.76
C LYS A 120 -24.96 -23.37 13.87
N ASP A 121 -24.35 -24.43 14.39
CA ASP A 121 -23.38 -24.35 15.50
C ASP A 121 -21.91 -24.40 15.04
N LEU A 122 -21.68 -24.37 13.72
CA LEU A 122 -20.36 -24.45 13.12
C LEU A 122 -19.99 -23.08 12.55
N THR A 123 -18.85 -22.55 12.98
CA THR A 123 -18.31 -21.28 12.50
C THR A 123 -17.72 -21.44 11.10
N PRO A 124 -17.66 -20.38 10.27
CA PRO A 124 -16.94 -20.41 8.99
C PRO A 124 -15.48 -20.91 9.13
N GLU A 125 -14.88 -20.75 10.30
CA GLU A 125 -13.53 -21.22 10.65
C GLU A 125 -13.48 -22.74 10.92
N ASP A 126 -14.61 -23.38 11.26
CA ASP A 126 -14.74 -24.84 11.35
C ASP A 126 -14.77 -25.51 9.96
N TYR A 127 -14.96 -24.71 8.90
CA TYR A 127 -15.15 -25.17 7.52
C TYR A 127 -14.11 -24.66 6.53
N SER A 128 -13.19 -23.77 6.94
CA SER A 128 -12.27 -23.11 6.00
C SER A 128 -11.44 -24.18 5.29
N LEU A 129 -11.83 -24.40 4.03
CA LEU A 129 -11.27 -25.33 3.08
C LEU A 129 -9.79 -25.01 2.89
N MET A 130 -8.99 -26.06 2.99
CA MET A 130 -7.58 -26.00 2.69
C MET A 130 -7.43 -26.18 1.19
N LEU A 131 -6.91 -25.17 0.49
CA LEU A 131 -6.34 -25.36 -0.84
C LEU A 131 -4.99 -26.07 -0.63
N PRO A 132 -4.79 -27.30 -1.10
CA PRO A 132 -3.45 -27.84 -1.20
C PRO A 132 -2.67 -26.96 -2.17
N GLN A 133 -1.66 -26.28 -1.64
CA GLN A 133 -0.76 -25.40 -2.40
C GLN A 133 0.33 -26.20 -3.14
N ASP A 134 0.53 -27.47 -2.75
CA ASP A 134 1.65 -28.27 -3.18
C ASP A 134 1.20 -29.39 -4.13
N TRP A 135 1.73 -29.35 -5.35
CA TRP A 135 1.48 -30.29 -6.43
C TRP A 135 2.61 -31.32 -6.59
N SER A 136 3.61 -31.30 -5.72
CA SER A 136 4.88 -31.99 -5.97
C SER A 136 4.74 -33.51 -6.00
N GLY A 137 4.94 -34.08 -7.18
CA GLY A 137 4.94 -35.53 -7.39
C GLY A 137 3.59 -36.21 -7.16
N THR A 138 2.48 -35.47 -7.28
CA THR A 138 1.11 -36.03 -7.32
C THR A 138 0.54 -36.04 -8.73
N ARG A 139 -0.31 -37.01 -9.06
CA ARG A 139 -0.98 -37.03 -10.36
C ARG A 139 -2.03 -35.91 -10.51
N TRP A 140 -2.21 -35.46 -11.76
CA TRP A 140 -3.19 -34.42 -12.11
C TRP A 140 -4.63 -34.75 -11.69
N ASN A 141 -5.05 -36.02 -11.74
CA ASN A 141 -6.40 -36.41 -11.31
C ASN A 141 -6.66 -36.16 -9.80
N ILE A 142 -5.62 -36.08 -8.97
CA ILE A 142 -5.72 -35.70 -7.56
C ILE A 142 -6.04 -34.20 -7.45
N ILE A 143 -5.34 -33.39 -8.24
CA ILE A 143 -5.53 -31.93 -8.36
C ILE A 143 -6.95 -31.61 -8.81
N GLU A 144 -7.42 -32.27 -9.87
CA GLU A 144 -8.80 -32.14 -10.35
C GLU A 144 -9.81 -32.56 -9.29
N SER A 145 -9.58 -33.68 -8.60
CA SER A 145 -10.51 -34.13 -7.55
C SER A 145 -10.60 -33.13 -6.39
N LEU A 146 -9.48 -32.56 -5.96
CA LEU A 146 -9.44 -31.51 -4.93
C LEU A 146 -10.19 -30.26 -5.38
N TYR A 147 -9.96 -29.83 -6.63
CA TYR A 147 -10.69 -28.73 -7.24
C TYR A 147 -12.20 -29.00 -7.27
N THR A 148 -12.63 -30.20 -7.69
CA THR A 148 -14.05 -30.59 -7.68
C THR A 148 -14.64 -30.55 -6.27
N LEU A 149 -13.89 -30.94 -5.23
CA LEU A 149 -14.38 -30.81 -3.85
C LEU A 149 -14.64 -29.35 -3.47
N ILE A 150 -13.79 -28.42 -3.90
CA ILE A 150 -13.97 -26.98 -3.65
C ILE A 150 -15.16 -26.44 -4.45
N GLU A 151 -15.24 -26.77 -5.74
CA GLU A 151 -16.33 -26.38 -6.64
C GLU A 151 -17.70 -26.86 -6.13
N GLU A 152 -17.75 -28.06 -5.56
CA GLU A 152 -18.95 -28.68 -4.99
C GLU A 152 -19.19 -28.32 -3.50
N ASN A 153 -18.42 -27.38 -2.95
CA ASN A 153 -18.52 -26.89 -1.57
C ASN A 153 -18.45 -28.01 -0.50
N VAL A 154 -17.58 -28.99 -0.75
CA VAL A 154 -17.31 -30.11 0.15
C VAL A 154 -16.28 -29.70 1.19
N ALA A 155 -16.62 -29.76 2.48
CA ALA A 155 -15.66 -29.52 3.56
C ALA A 155 -15.45 -30.79 4.39
N PRO A 156 -14.22 -31.37 4.44
CA PRO A 156 -13.93 -32.53 5.26
C PRO A 156 -14.14 -32.25 6.76
N CYS A 157 -14.68 -33.22 7.48
CA CYS A 157 -14.84 -33.17 8.93
C CYS A 157 -13.51 -33.49 9.62
N ALA A 158 -12.59 -32.54 9.59
CA ALA A 158 -11.28 -32.65 10.23
C ALA A 158 -11.33 -32.36 11.75
N PRO A 159 -10.43 -32.95 12.54
CA PRO A 159 -10.29 -32.62 13.96
C PRO A 159 -9.66 -31.23 14.15
N LEU A 160 -10.18 -30.46 15.09
CA LEU A 160 -9.64 -29.13 15.43
C LEU A 160 -8.21 -29.18 16.01
N ARG A 161 -7.83 -30.30 16.64
CA ARG A 161 -6.54 -30.52 17.30
C ARG A 161 -5.94 -31.82 16.81
N GLN A 162 -4.65 -31.78 16.47
CA GLN A 162 -3.76 -32.93 16.18
C GLN A 162 -2.45 -32.45 15.52
N SER A 163 -2.47 -31.29 14.87
CA SER A 163 -1.29 -30.70 14.23
C SER A 163 -0.39 -29.97 15.23
N ILE A 164 0.92 -30.17 15.06
CA ILE A 164 1.99 -29.33 15.62
C ILE A 164 2.73 -28.55 14.52
N SER A 165 2.22 -28.60 13.27
CA SER A 165 2.77 -27.92 12.08
C SER A 165 4.27 -28.13 11.90
N ALA A 166 4.72 -29.38 12.07
CA ALA A 166 6.13 -29.77 12.15
C ALA A 166 6.65 -30.44 10.87
N SER A 167 5.87 -31.38 10.34
CA SER A 167 6.05 -32.04 9.04
C SER A 167 4.81 -31.73 8.21
N GLY A 168 4.44 -30.44 8.19
CA GLY A 168 3.17 -29.96 7.69
C GLY A 168 2.03 -30.16 8.70
N ASP A 169 0.83 -29.81 8.26
CA ASP A 169 -0.42 -29.95 9.00
C ASP A 169 -1.04 -31.34 8.81
N LEU A 170 -0.26 -32.38 9.12
CA LEU A 170 -0.58 -33.79 8.89
C LEU A 170 -2.01 -34.17 9.29
N GLY A 171 -2.42 -33.78 10.51
CA GLY A 171 -3.72 -34.09 11.08
C GLY A 171 -4.89 -33.70 10.16
N PRO A 172 -5.19 -32.40 10.00
CA PRO A 172 -6.31 -31.97 9.15
C PRO A 172 -6.16 -32.39 7.68
N LEU A 173 -4.95 -32.37 7.11
CA LEU A 173 -4.71 -32.76 5.72
C LEU A 173 -5.00 -34.25 5.45
N ALA A 174 -4.77 -35.12 6.43
CA ALA A 174 -5.09 -36.54 6.30
C ALA A 174 -6.60 -36.79 6.18
N TYR A 175 -7.47 -35.91 6.70
CA TYR A 175 -8.92 -36.04 6.53
C TYR A 175 -9.38 -35.58 5.13
N ILE A 176 -8.72 -34.59 4.52
CA ILE A 176 -8.91 -34.28 3.09
C ILE A 176 -8.53 -35.49 2.24
N SER A 177 -7.36 -36.08 2.50
CA SER A 177 -6.90 -37.31 1.83
C SER A 177 -7.87 -38.49 2.06
N GLY A 178 -8.48 -38.57 3.24
CA GLY A 178 -9.50 -39.55 3.58
C GLY A 178 -10.76 -39.43 2.70
N VAL A 179 -11.17 -38.19 2.40
CA VAL A 179 -12.27 -37.95 1.46
C VAL A 179 -11.91 -38.42 0.06
N LEU A 180 -10.74 -38.03 -0.45
CA LEU A 180 -10.25 -38.41 -1.79
C LEU A 180 -10.10 -39.92 -1.98
N THR A 181 -9.68 -40.64 -0.94
CA THR A 181 -9.50 -42.10 -0.95
C THR A 181 -10.78 -42.87 -0.63
N GLY A 182 -11.88 -42.18 -0.30
CA GLY A 182 -13.16 -42.80 0.03
C GLY A 182 -13.14 -43.59 1.35
N ASN A 183 -12.39 -43.15 2.36
CA ASN A 183 -12.33 -43.83 3.65
C ASN A 183 -13.71 -43.77 4.36
N PRO A 184 -14.33 -44.92 4.71
CA PRO A 184 -15.66 -44.95 5.33
C PRO A 184 -15.74 -44.32 6.73
N ASP A 185 -14.61 -44.19 7.43
CA ASP A 185 -14.55 -43.56 8.76
C ASP A 185 -14.31 -42.04 8.69
N VAL A 186 -14.09 -41.50 7.49
CA VAL A 186 -13.94 -40.07 7.25
C VAL A 186 -15.24 -39.51 6.70
N PHE A 187 -15.65 -38.37 7.25
CA PHE A 187 -16.89 -37.68 6.89
C PHE A 187 -16.58 -36.33 6.27
N ALA A 188 -17.54 -35.80 5.50
CA ALA A 188 -17.47 -34.45 4.97
C ALA A 188 -18.87 -33.83 4.89
N TRP A 189 -18.90 -32.51 5.05
CA TRP A 189 -20.06 -31.67 4.78
C TRP A 189 -20.22 -31.46 3.27
N TYR A 190 -21.45 -31.55 2.78
CA TYR A 190 -21.80 -31.30 1.38
C TYR A 190 -23.13 -30.54 1.26
N GLY A 191 -23.19 -29.62 0.30
CA GLY A 191 -24.30 -28.72 0.05
C GLY A 191 -24.14 -27.36 0.74
N GLU A 192 -25.14 -26.50 0.57
CA GLU A 192 -25.08 -25.10 1.01
C GLU A 192 -26.19 -24.74 2.03
N GLY A 193 -25.91 -23.70 2.83
CA GLY A 193 -26.88 -23.12 3.76
C GLY A 193 -27.51 -24.14 4.72
N GLU A 194 -28.81 -23.99 4.98
CA GLU A 194 -29.56 -24.92 5.84
C GLU A 194 -29.72 -26.33 5.26
N GLY A 195 -29.43 -26.51 3.95
CA GLY A 195 -29.51 -27.80 3.26
C GLY A 195 -28.26 -28.67 3.39
N ARG A 196 -27.18 -28.14 3.97
CA ARG A 196 -25.88 -28.81 4.12
C ARG A 196 -25.99 -30.05 5.01
N LYS A 197 -25.39 -31.16 4.59
CA LYS A 197 -25.47 -32.46 5.28
C LYS A 197 -24.11 -33.15 5.37
N ILE A 198 -23.96 -34.03 6.35
CA ILE A 198 -22.78 -34.87 6.51
C ILE A 198 -22.95 -36.17 5.74
N TYR A 199 -21.91 -36.57 5.02
CA TYR A 199 -21.81 -37.86 4.33
C TYR A 199 -20.53 -38.57 4.75
N ASP A 200 -20.55 -39.91 4.74
CA ASP A 200 -19.31 -40.68 4.70
C ASP A 200 -18.64 -40.49 3.33
N SER A 201 -17.30 -40.53 3.31
CA SER A 201 -16.52 -40.19 2.11
C SER A 201 -16.85 -41.08 0.91
N ALA A 202 -17.04 -42.39 1.13
CA ALA A 202 -17.35 -43.33 0.04
C ALA A 202 -18.71 -43.03 -0.61
N THR A 203 -19.73 -42.69 0.19
CA THR A 203 -21.03 -42.27 -0.33
C THR A 203 -20.97 -40.92 -1.01
N LEU A 204 -20.19 -39.98 -0.47
CA LEU A 204 -20.02 -38.66 -1.07
C LEU A 204 -19.36 -38.73 -2.45
N LEU A 205 -18.23 -39.46 -2.58
CA LEU A 205 -17.56 -39.61 -3.88
C LEU A 205 -18.48 -40.22 -4.94
N ARG A 206 -19.26 -41.27 -4.59
CA ARG A 206 -20.27 -41.83 -5.50
C ARG A 206 -21.32 -40.80 -5.92
N LYS A 207 -21.73 -39.92 -5.00
CA LYS A 207 -22.71 -38.87 -5.27
C LYS A 207 -22.16 -37.80 -6.22
N LEU A 208 -20.87 -37.49 -6.13
CA LEU A 208 -20.16 -36.55 -6.99
C LEU A 208 -19.66 -37.19 -8.30
N ASN A 209 -19.96 -38.47 -8.54
CA ASN A 209 -19.42 -39.26 -9.66
C ASN A 209 -17.88 -39.30 -9.70
N LEU A 210 -17.23 -39.17 -8.54
CA LEU A 210 -15.78 -39.29 -8.39
C LEU A 210 -15.41 -40.73 -8.00
N ALA A 211 -14.33 -41.23 -8.60
CA ALA A 211 -13.74 -42.52 -8.20
C ALA A 211 -12.78 -42.31 -7.02
N PRO A 212 -12.78 -43.19 -6.01
CA PRO A 212 -11.77 -43.15 -4.95
C PRO A 212 -10.35 -43.26 -5.52
N ILE A 213 -9.46 -42.38 -5.06
CA ILE A 213 -8.06 -42.34 -5.50
C ILE A 213 -7.29 -43.51 -4.88
N ASP A 214 -6.66 -44.33 -5.73
CA ASP A 214 -5.69 -45.34 -5.30
C ASP A 214 -4.28 -44.74 -5.34
N LEU A 215 -3.71 -44.47 -4.16
CA LEU A 215 -2.44 -43.75 -4.01
C LEU A 215 -1.25 -44.58 -4.49
N ILE A 216 -0.39 -43.95 -5.30
CA ILE A 216 0.92 -44.50 -5.72
C ILE A 216 2.06 -43.90 -4.90
N ALA A 217 3.31 -44.21 -5.24
CA ALA A 217 4.47 -43.74 -4.48
C ALA A 217 4.47 -42.21 -4.29
N LYS A 218 4.83 -41.72 -3.08
CA LYS A 218 4.82 -40.31 -2.62
C LYS A 218 3.45 -39.64 -2.42
N GLU A 219 2.40 -40.02 -3.13
CA GLU A 219 1.15 -39.22 -3.16
C GLU A 219 0.47 -39.04 -1.80
N GLY A 220 0.51 -40.07 -0.95
CA GLY A 220 -0.06 -39.97 0.41
C GLY A 220 0.70 -38.98 1.28
N LEU A 221 2.03 -38.92 1.13
CA LEU A 221 2.87 -37.95 1.83
C LEU A 221 2.67 -36.54 1.29
N ALA A 222 2.68 -36.37 -0.04
CA ALA A 222 2.51 -35.06 -0.68
C ALA A 222 1.19 -34.38 -0.29
N LEU A 223 0.12 -35.16 -0.10
CA LEU A 223 -1.17 -34.63 0.34
C LEU A 223 -1.21 -34.16 1.81
N VAL A 224 -0.29 -34.62 2.67
CA VAL A 224 -0.35 -34.35 4.12
C VAL A 224 0.80 -33.50 4.66
N ASN A 225 1.88 -33.39 3.90
CA ASN A 225 3.15 -32.87 4.39
C ASN A 225 3.39 -31.40 4.02
N GLY A 226 2.31 -30.60 3.94
CA GLY A 226 2.37 -29.17 3.64
C GLY A 226 1.74 -28.31 4.75
N THR A 227 1.90 -26.99 4.66
CA THR A 227 1.48 -26.02 5.71
C THR A 227 0.14 -25.35 5.42
N ALA A 228 -0.63 -25.89 4.48
CA ALA A 228 -1.84 -25.27 3.95
C ALA A 228 -2.89 -24.88 5.03
N ALA A 229 -2.96 -25.57 6.18
CA ALA A 229 -4.03 -25.31 7.17
C ALA A 229 -3.67 -24.08 7.97
N SER A 230 -2.45 -24.08 8.48
CA SER A 230 -1.89 -22.96 9.20
C SER A 230 -1.83 -21.72 8.32
N ALA A 231 -1.38 -21.84 7.06
CA ALA A 231 -1.36 -20.74 6.10
C ALA A 231 -2.77 -20.19 5.80
N ALA A 232 -3.76 -21.06 5.54
CA ALA A 232 -5.14 -20.62 5.26
C ALA A 232 -5.79 -19.91 6.45
N VAL A 233 -5.66 -20.46 7.67
CA VAL A 233 -6.19 -19.83 8.89
C VAL A 233 -5.48 -18.50 9.16
N ALA A 234 -4.16 -18.42 8.94
CA ALA A 234 -3.41 -17.17 9.08
C ALA A 234 -3.83 -16.12 8.03
N ALA A 235 -4.08 -16.52 6.78
CA ALA A 235 -4.58 -15.63 5.72
C ALA A 235 -5.96 -15.05 6.06
N LEU A 236 -6.87 -15.86 6.60
CA LEU A 236 -8.16 -15.36 7.08
C LEU A 236 -8.00 -14.41 8.27
N ALA A 237 -7.06 -14.71 9.17
CA ALA A 237 -6.79 -13.88 10.35
C ALA A 237 -6.14 -12.53 9.98
N ILE A 238 -5.19 -12.48 9.05
CA ILE A 238 -4.49 -11.24 8.67
C ILE A 238 -5.44 -10.27 7.96
N HIS A 239 -6.37 -10.77 7.13
CA HIS A 239 -7.46 -9.98 6.54
C HIS A 239 -8.27 -9.25 7.63
N ASP A 240 -8.70 -9.99 8.66
CA ASP A 240 -9.44 -9.42 9.79
C ASP A 240 -8.58 -8.42 10.59
N CYS A 241 -7.29 -8.72 10.78
CA CYS A 241 -6.36 -7.84 11.48
C CYS A 241 -6.20 -6.49 10.77
N HIS A 242 -6.10 -6.47 9.43
CA HIS A 242 -6.00 -5.21 8.68
C HIS A 242 -7.26 -4.34 8.83
N ILE A 243 -8.45 -4.95 8.77
CA ILE A 243 -9.71 -4.23 8.99
C ILE A 243 -9.77 -3.65 10.42
N LEU A 244 -9.39 -4.45 11.43
CA LEU A 244 -9.36 -4.00 12.83
C LEU A 244 -8.29 -2.93 13.07
N ALA A 245 -7.16 -2.98 12.38
CA ALA A 245 -6.11 -1.96 12.45
C ALA A 245 -6.58 -0.61 11.88
N LEU A 246 -7.36 -0.63 10.78
CA LEU A 246 -8.00 0.57 10.26
C LEU A 246 -9.09 1.07 11.22
N ALA A 247 -9.90 0.16 11.78
CA ALA A 247 -10.91 0.50 12.77
C ALA A 247 -10.30 1.17 14.00
N ALA A 248 -9.16 0.68 14.52
CA ALA A 248 -8.46 1.28 15.65
C ALA A 248 -8.08 2.75 15.39
N GLN A 249 -7.64 3.08 14.17
CA GLN A 249 -7.32 4.45 13.77
C GLN A 249 -8.57 5.34 13.69
N VAL A 250 -9.64 4.84 13.07
CA VAL A 250 -10.92 5.57 12.96
C VAL A 250 -11.55 5.81 14.33
N LEU A 251 -11.55 4.79 15.19
CA LEU A 251 -12.06 4.89 16.55
C LEU A 251 -11.22 5.85 17.41
N ALA A 252 -9.89 5.87 17.24
CA ALA A 252 -9.03 6.84 17.91
C ALA A 252 -9.35 8.28 17.50
N ALA A 253 -9.54 8.55 16.20
CA ALA A 253 -9.98 9.85 15.72
C ALA A 253 -11.38 10.21 16.25
N TYR A 254 -12.32 9.27 16.26
CA TYR A 254 -13.66 9.51 16.78
C TYR A 254 -13.65 9.75 18.30
N ALA A 255 -12.76 9.10 19.05
CA ALA A 255 -12.54 9.38 20.46
C ALA A 255 -12.08 10.82 20.68
N VAL A 256 -11.14 11.34 19.87
CA VAL A 256 -10.73 12.75 19.90
C VAL A 256 -11.94 13.67 19.77
N GLU A 257 -12.87 13.39 18.85
CA GLU A 257 -14.08 14.21 18.71
C GLU A 257 -15.01 14.09 19.93
N ALA A 258 -15.33 12.87 20.36
CA ALA A 258 -16.26 12.64 21.47
C ALA A 258 -15.78 13.31 22.79
N ILE A 259 -14.48 13.26 23.06
CA ILE A 259 -13.86 13.87 24.24
C ILE A 259 -13.38 15.32 24.03
N LYS A 260 -13.72 15.95 22.89
CA LYS A 260 -13.27 17.32 22.53
C LYS A 260 -11.75 17.49 22.68
N GLY A 261 -10.99 16.50 22.21
CA GLY A 261 -9.52 16.44 22.21
C GLY A 261 -8.88 17.44 21.24
N SER A 262 -7.57 17.62 21.38
CA SER A 262 -6.73 18.47 20.54
C SER A 262 -6.33 17.76 19.24
N GLN A 263 -6.24 18.52 18.15
CA GLN A 263 -5.69 18.05 16.87
C GLN A 263 -4.16 18.24 16.75
N GLU A 264 -3.55 18.99 17.68
CA GLU A 264 -2.10 19.25 17.70
C GLU A 264 -1.23 17.97 17.75
N PRO A 265 -1.61 16.89 18.47
CA PRO A 265 -0.82 15.67 18.50
C PRO A 265 -0.59 14.96 17.17
N PHE A 266 -1.33 15.35 16.13
CA PHE A 266 -1.33 14.69 14.82
C PHE A 266 -0.65 15.54 13.73
N GLN A 267 0.06 16.61 14.12
CA GLN A 267 0.68 17.54 13.16
C GLN A 267 1.90 16.91 12.46
N PRO A 268 2.08 17.15 11.14
CA PRO A 268 3.20 16.60 10.34
C PRO A 268 4.57 16.77 11.00
N PHE A 269 4.86 17.93 11.58
CA PHE A 269 6.15 18.21 12.23
C PHE A 269 6.56 17.14 13.25
N LEU A 270 5.62 16.61 14.03
CA LEU A 270 5.90 15.61 15.08
C LEU A 270 6.21 14.23 14.52
N HIS A 271 5.66 13.88 13.37
CA HIS A 271 5.71 12.52 12.84
C HIS A 271 6.63 12.43 11.63
N ASP A 272 6.48 13.34 10.68
CA ASP A 272 7.14 13.30 9.38
C ASP A 272 8.59 13.81 9.50
N LEU A 273 8.81 14.85 10.32
CA LEU A 273 10.14 15.45 10.51
C LEU A 273 10.82 14.98 11.81
N SER A 274 10.08 14.91 12.92
CA SER A 274 10.71 14.68 14.23
C SER A 274 10.93 13.21 14.57
N ARG A 275 10.03 12.30 14.14
CA ARG A 275 10.14 10.86 14.44
C ARG A 275 9.48 9.99 13.35
N PRO A 276 10.16 9.80 12.20
CA PRO A 276 9.56 9.28 10.97
C PRO A 276 9.44 7.75 10.89
N HIS A 277 8.80 7.11 11.87
CA HIS A 277 8.38 5.71 11.72
C HIS A 277 7.21 5.64 10.72
N LYS A 278 7.29 4.74 9.73
CA LYS A 278 6.37 4.70 8.59
C LYS A 278 4.92 4.52 9.03
N GLY A 279 4.66 3.57 9.93
CA GLY A 279 3.31 3.35 10.44
C GLY A 279 2.82 4.53 11.29
N GLN A 280 3.71 5.18 12.05
CA GLN A 280 3.35 6.35 12.86
C GLN A 280 2.94 7.56 11.99
N ILE A 281 3.71 7.83 10.93
CA ILE A 281 3.39 8.86 9.92
C ILE A 281 2.01 8.56 9.32
N GLU A 282 1.81 7.31 8.91
CA GLU A 282 0.56 6.90 8.26
C GLU A 282 -0.65 7.12 9.18
N VAL A 283 -0.59 6.64 10.42
CA VAL A 283 -1.68 6.78 11.40
C VAL A 283 -1.97 8.24 11.71
N ALA A 284 -0.94 9.06 11.95
CA ALA A 284 -1.12 10.47 12.25
C ALA A 284 -1.79 11.22 11.10
N ALA A 285 -1.36 10.96 9.87
CA ALA A 285 -1.95 11.53 8.68
C ALA A 285 -3.42 11.06 8.47
N ASN A 286 -3.72 9.78 8.72
CA ASN A 286 -5.09 9.26 8.65
C ASN A 286 -5.99 9.94 9.69
N ILE A 287 -5.56 10.03 10.96
CA ILE A 287 -6.33 10.69 12.02
C ILE A 287 -6.55 12.17 11.70
N ARG A 288 -5.50 12.89 11.28
CA ARG A 288 -5.61 14.30 10.88
C ARG A 288 -6.62 14.51 9.76
N HIS A 289 -6.60 13.63 8.76
CA HIS A 289 -7.56 13.66 7.65
C HIS A 289 -9.00 13.39 8.10
N ILE A 290 -9.21 12.43 9.01
CA ILE A 290 -10.53 12.11 9.56
C ILE A 290 -11.11 13.31 10.35
N LEU A 291 -10.27 13.98 11.13
CA LEU A 291 -10.65 15.11 11.98
C LEU A 291 -10.90 16.41 11.22
N LYS A 292 -10.58 16.46 9.92
CA LYS A 292 -10.81 17.63 9.08
C LYS A 292 -12.28 18.06 9.13
N SER A 293 -12.48 19.36 9.37
CA SER A 293 -13.79 20.00 9.50
C SER A 293 -14.64 19.54 10.70
N SER A 294 -14.04 18.83 11.67
CA SER A 294 -14.71 18.54 12.94
C SER A 294 -15.04 19.83 13.69
N LYS A 295 -16.24 19.92 14.26
CA LYS A 295 -16.65 21.00 15.16
C LYS A 295 -16.43 20.65 16.64
N LEU A 296 -16.05 19.40 16.93
CA LEU A 296 -15.80 18.92 18.29
C LEU A 296 -14.31 18.90 18.63
N ALA A 297 -13.44 18.52 17.69
CA ALA A 297 -12.00 18.49 17.92
C ALA A 297 -11.39 19.90 17.93
N ARG A 298 -10.56 20.21 18.92
CA ARG A 298 -9.96 21.54 19.14
C ARG A 298 -8.77 21.77 18.20
N ILE A 299 -8.77 22.89 17.48
CA ILE A 299 -7.78 23.22 16.43
C ILE A 299 -6.58 23.99 16.98
N GLN A 300 -6.76 24.82 18.02
CA GLN A 300 -5.71 25.65 18.60
C GLN A 300 -5.72 25.58 20.13
N HIS A 301 -4.56 25.88 20.72
CA HIS A 301 -4.47 26.26 22.13
C HIS A 301 -5.36 27.48 22.35
N GLU A 302 -6.42 27.34 23.14
CA GLU A 302 -6.99 28.52 23.79
C GLU A 302 -5.88 29.05 24.72
N GLU A 303 -5.29 30.21 24.39
CA GLU A 303 -4.29 30.89 25.23
C GLU A 303 -4.87 31.24 26.61
N SER A 304 -6.20 31.35 26.70
CA SER A 304 -6.96 31.43 27.94
C SER A 304 -7.14 30.03 28.55
N ASP A 305 -6.06 29.41 29.01
CA ASP A 305 -6.16 28.17 29.78
C ASP A 305 -6.89 28.48 31.11
N PRO A 306 -8.05 27.88 31.39
CA PRO A 306 -8.72 28.09 32.67
C PRO A 306 -7.82 27.53 33.78
N GLU A 307 -7.43 28.36 34.75
CA GLU A 307 -6.63 27.92 35.91
C GLU A 307 -7.21 26.62 36.52
N GLY A 308 -6.40 25.57 36.56
CA GLY A 308 -6.74 24.30 37.21
C GLY A 308 -7.33 23.19 36.33
N GLN A 309 -7.33 23.33 34.99
CA GLN A 309 -7.65 22.22 34.07
C GLN A 309 -6.40 21.48 33.55
N LEU A 310 -6.59 20.23 33.09
CA LEU A 310 -5.51 19.43 32.53
C LEU A 310 -5.10 20.00 31.16
N ARG A 311 -3.83 20.39 31.02
CA ARG A 311 -3.30 21.06 29.82
C ARG A 311 -3.34 20.19 28.56
N GLN A 312 -3.06 18.90 28.70
CA GLN A 312 -2.89 17.98 27.57
C GLN A 312 -3.90 16.85 27.66
N ASP A 313 -4.37 16.37 26.51
CA ASP A 313 -5.11 15.12 26.46
C ASP A 313 -4.22 13.96 26.92
N THR A 314 -4.86 12.91 27.45
CA THR A 314 -4.19 11.71 27.95
C THR A 314 -3.54 10.91 26.83
N TYR A 315 -2.74 9.90 27.21
CA TYR A 315 -1.92 9.16 26.27
C TYR A 315 -2.72 8.31 25.29
N CYS A 316 -3.88 7.78 25.69
CA CYS A 316 -4.69 6.93 24.80
C CYS A 316 -5.31 7.72 23.62
N VAL A 317 -5.39 9.05 23.74
CA VAL A 317 -5.83 9.94 22.66
C VAL A 317 -4.62 10.51 21.95
N ARG A 318 -3.77 11.23 22.70
CA ARG A 318 -2.61 11.98 22.16
C ARG A 318 -1.50 11.09 21.60
N GLY A 319 -1.27 9.93 22.21
CA GLY A 319 -0.21 8.99 21.83
C GLY A 319 -0.64 7.92 20.82
N SER A 320 -1.86 8.03 20.27
CA SER A 320 -2.41 6.99 19.38
C SER A 320 -1.57 6.71 18.13
N PRO A 321 -0.93 7.69 17.43
CA PRO A 321 -0.06 7.38 16.29
C PRO A 321 1.19 6.59 16.69
N GLN A 322 1.82 6.96 17.81
CA GLN A 322 3.02 6.29 18.32
C GLN A 322 2.71 4.87 18.80
N TRP A 323 1.48 4.62 19.25
CA TRP A 323 1.03 3.30 19.71
C TRP A 323 0.62 2.38 18.57
N ILE A 324 -0.16 2.87 17.60
CA ILE A 324 -0.66 2.07 16.47
C ILE A 324 0.41 1.88 15.39
N GLY A 325 1.28 2.87 15.18
CA GLY A 325 2.25 2.87 14.08
C GLY A 325 3.10 1.59 13.98
N PRO A 326 3.81 1.18 15.05
CA PRO A 326 4.59 -0.06 15.05
C PRO A 326 3.74 -1.32 14.80
N LEU A 327 2.46 -1.31 15.21
CA LEU A 327 1.56 -2.45 14.99
C LEU A 327 1.23 -2.60 13.50
N LEU A 328 1.12 -1.49 12.75
CA LEU A 328 0.96 -1.56 11.30
C LEU A 328 2.20 -2.16 10.64
N GLU A 329 3.40 -1.78 11.11
CA GLU A 329 4.67 -2.33 10.60
C GLU A 329 4.76 -3.84 10.85
N ASP A 330 4.34 -4.32 12.03
CA ASP A 330 4.24 -5.75 12.34
C ASP A 330 3.23 -6.49 11.46
N LEU A 331 2.06 -5.88 11.19
CA LEU A 331 1.05 -6.47 10.30
C LEU A 331 1.50 -6.52 8.83
N MET A 332 2.24 -5.52 8.36
CA MET A 332 2.84 -5.56 7.00
C MET A 332 3.82 -6.72 6.87
N LEU A 333 4.69 -6.91 7.87
CA LEU A 333 5.62 -8.04 7.87
C LEU A 333 4.88 -9.39 7.97
N ALA A 334 3.80 -9.46 8.75
CA ALA A 334 2.98 -10.67 8.85
C ALA A 334 2.28 -10.99 7.52
N GLN A 335 1.79 -9.97 6.80
CA GLN A 335 1.23 -10.12 5.46
C GLN A 335 2.26 -10.72 4.49
N ASP A 336 3.47 -10.14 4.41
CA ASP A 336 4.54 -10.64 3.54
C ASP A 336 4.88 -12.11 3.83
N GLN A 337 4.96 -12.48 5.11
CA GLN A 337 5.23 -13.86 5.52
C GLN A 337 4.12 -14.83 5.07
N ILE A 338 2.87 -14.40 5.13
CA ILE A 338 1.72 -15.22 4.72
C ILE A 338 1.65 -15.32 3.20
N ASP A 339 1.85 -14.23 2.47
CA ASP A 339 1.84 -14.25 0.99
C ASP A 339 2.92 -15.16 0.42
N ILE A 340 4.12 -15.17 1.03
CA ILE A 340 5.19 -16.10 0.66
C ILE A 340 4.77 -17.54 0.95
N GLU A 341 4.23 -17.83 2.13
CA GLU A 341 3.84 -19.20 2.50
C GLU A 341 2.71 -19.73 1.60
N LEU A 342 1.74 -18.88 1.24
CA LEU A 342 0.66 -19.22 0.31
C LEU A 342 1.18 -19.61 -1.07
N ASN A 343 2.40 -19.20 -1.45
CA ASN A 343 2.97 -19.48 -2.77
C ASN A 343 4.26 -20.31 -2.69
N SER A 344 4.45 -21.05 -1.60
CA SER A 344 5.64 -21.88 -1.36
C SER A 344 5.36 -23.37 -1.58
N THR A 345 6.35 -24.08 -2.12
CA THR A 345 6.39 -25.56 -2.09
C THR A 345 6.80 -26.01 -0.69
N THR A 346 5.82 -26.51 0.07
CA THR A 346 5.93 -26.83 1.51
C THR A 346 6.10 -28.32 1.79
N ASP A 347 6.28 -29.16 0.77
CA ASP A 347 6.47 -30.60 0.90
C ASP A 347 7.93 -31.05 1.14
N ASN A 348 8.10 -32.32 1.50
CA ASN A 348 9.36 -33.04 1.52
C ASN A 348 9.15 -34.53 1.18
N PRO A 349 9.98 -35.12 0.31
CA PRO A 349 11.08 -34.47 -0.39
C PRO A 349 10.62 -33.73 -1.64
N VAL A 350 11.34 -32.68 -2.03
CA VAL A 350 11.03 -31.82 -3.17
C VAL A 350 11.63 -32.42 -4.45
N VAL A 351 10.86 -32.43 -5.53
CA VAL A 351 11.27 -33.01 -6.82
C VAL A 351 11.87 -31.90 -7.70
N ASP A 352 13.12 -32.06 -8.09
CA ASP A 352 13.76 -31.25 -9.13
C ASP A 352 13.71 -32.02 -10.45
N ILE A 353 12.85 -31.53 -11.35
CA ILE A 353 12.58 -32.14 -12.65
C ILE A 353 13.80 -32.02 -13.56
N ASP A 354 14.48 -30.88 -13.54
CA ASP A 354 15.56 -30.55 -14.47
C ASP A 354 16.81 -31.39 -14.18
N SER A 355 17.11 -31.61 -12.90
CA SER A 355 18.22 -32.48 -12.49
C SER A 355 17.83 -33.95 -12.32
N ASN A 356 16.54 -34.29 -12.48
CA ASN A 356 15.98 -35.63 -12.22
C ASN A 356 16.37 -36.15 -10.82
N TYR A 357 16.25 -35.27 -9.82
CA TYR A 357 16.71 -35.51 -8.45
C TYR A 357 15.64 -35.18 -7.40
N ILE A 358 15.76 -35.79 -6.22
CA ILE A 358 14.85 -35.58 -5.09
C ILE A 358 15.63 -34.96 -3.91
N HIS A 359 15.32 -33.70 -3.61
CA HIS A 359 15.91 -32.95 -2.52
C HIS A 359 15.19 -33.20 -1.20
N HIS A 360 15.97 -33.50 -0.16
CA HIS A 360 15.45 -33.73 1.17
C HIS A 360 15.69 -32.48 2.02
N GLY A 361 14.62 -31.92 2.57
CA GLY A 361 14.63 -30.67 3.33
C GLY A 361 13.54 -30.65 4.40
N ALA A 362 13.17 -29.44 4.80
CA ALA A 362 12.19 -29.21 5.87
C ALA A 362 11.24 -28.05 5.53
N ASN A 363 10.88 -27.88 4.25
CA ASN A 363 9.97 -26.81 3.81
C ASN A 363 8.55 -26.93 4.43
N PHE A 364 8.25 -28.07 5.02
CA PHE A 364 7.04 -28.35 5.79
C PHE A 364 6.96 -27.62 7.16
N MET A 365 8.01 -26.87 7.54
CA MET A 365 8.16 -26.22 8.83
C MET A 365 7.59 -24.79 8.79
N ALA A 366 6.36 -24.61 9.27
CA ALA A 366 5.62 -23.34 9.22
C ALA A 366 6.03 -22.27 10.27
N MET A 367 7.33 -22.13 10.58
CA MET A 367 7.76 -21.17 11.61
C MET A 367 7.50 -19.70 11.21
N SER A 368 7.50 -19.41 9.91
CA SER A 368 7.03 -18.16 9.28
C SER A 368 5.62 -17.81 9.75
N ILE A 369 4.68 -18.76 9.66
CA ILE A 369 3.28 -18.57 10.06
C ILE A 369 3.13 -18.40 11.56
N THR A 370 3.93 -19.11 12.38
CA THR A 370 3.97 -18.86 13.83
C THR A 370 4.42 -17.44 14.14
N SER A 371 5.50 -16.99 13.49
CA SER A 371 6.01 -15.62 13.59
C SER A 371 4.96 -14.58 13.21
N ALA A 372 4.25 -14.78 12.10
CA ALA A 372 3.18 -13.89 11.64
C ALA A 372 2.01 -13.86 12.63
N SER A 373 1.55 -15.05 13.06
CA SER A 373 0.41 -15.18 13.99
C SER A 373 0.68 -14.57 15.36
N GLU A 374 1.90 -14.70 15.89
CA GLU A 374 2.26 -14.07 17.18
C GLU A 374 2.34 -12.55 17.08
N LYS A 375 2.86 -12.00 15.96
CA LYS A 375 2.83 -10.55 15.69
C LYS A 375 1.40 -10.02 15.59
N MET A 376 0.55 -10.70 14.82
CA MET A 376 -0.86 -10.37 14.69
C MET A 376 -1.55 -10.35 16.06
N ARG A 377 -1.36 -11.40 16.86
CA ARG A 377 -2.01 -11.55 18.16
C ARG A 377 -1.56 -10.51 19.18
N LEU A 378 -0.27 -10.19 19.21
CA LEU A 378 0.26 -9.12 20.06
C LEU A 378 -0.24 -7.74 19.59
N SER A 379 -0.29 -7.50 18.29
CA SER A 379 -0.83 -6.28 17.70
C SER A 379 -2.30 -6.07 18.07
N LEU A 380 -3.12 -7.13 17.96
CA LEU A 380 -4.52 -7.13 18.38
C LEU A 380 -4.68 -6.78 19.87
N HIS A 381 -3.84 -7.34 20.74
CA HIS A 381 -3.83 -6.97 22.16
C HIS A 381 -3.56 -5.47 22.37
N HIS A 382 -2.55 -4.92 21.71
CA HIS A 382 -2.22 -3.51 21.85
C HIS A 382 -3.32 -2.59 21.29
N MET A 383 -3.95 -2.94 20.16
CA MET A 383 -5.11 -2.21 19.65
C MET A 383 -6.28 -2.24 20.64
N ALA A 384 -6.62 -3.42 21.17
CA ALA A 384 -7.67 -3.57 22.17
C ALA A 384 -7.37 -2.79 23.46
N LYS A 385 -6.11 -2.77 23.91
CA LYS A 385 -5.69 -2.00 25.08
C LYS A 385 -5.88 -0.49 24.87
N LEU A 386 -5.55 0.01 23.69
CA LEU A 386 -5.78 1.41 23.32
C LEU A 386 -7.28 1.74 23.33
N THR A 387 -8.08 0.94 22.62
CA THR A 387 -9.54 1.11 22.54
C THR A 387 -10.21 1.05 23.91
N TYR A 388 -9.81 0.11 24.77
CA TYR A 388 -10.33 0.02 26.14
C TYR A 388 -9.94 1.23 27.01
N SER A 389 -8.73 1.76 26.83
CA SER A 389 -8.28 2.96 27.55
C SER A 389 -9.06 4.20 27.10
N GLN A 390 -9.40 4.30 25.81
CA GLN A 390 -10.27 5.37 25.29
C GLN A 390 -11.72 5.21 25.77
N LEU A 391 -12.23 3.97 25.81
CA LEU A 391 -13.55 3.66 26.35
C LEU A 391 -13.67 4.11 27.81
N THR A 392 -12.78 3.66 28.69
CA THR A 392 -12.83 3.97 30.12
C THR A 392 -12.70 5.47 30.40
N GLU A 393 -11.87 6.18 29.64
CA GLU A 393 -11.78 7.64 29.70
C GLU A 393 -13.10 8.33 29.32
N LEU A 394 -13.73 7.87 28.23
CA LEU A 394 -15.01 8.41 27.77
C LEU A 394 -16.14 8.19 28.79
N LEU A 395 -16.16 7.06 29.49
CA LEU A 395 -17.19 6.74 30.48
C LEU A 395 -16.99 7.49 31.81
N ASN A 396 -15.78 7.97 32.08
CA ASN A 396 -15.44 8.66 33.31
C ASN A 396 -15.72 10.18 33.19
N ASN A 397 -16.72 10.66 33.93
CA ASN A 397 -17.14 12.06 33.95
C ASN A 397 -16.06 13.04 34.44
N HIS A 398 -15.02 12.56 35.11
CA HIS A 398 -13.87 13.39 35.49
C HIS A 398 -12.85 13.59 34.36
N MET A 399 -12.95 12.81 33.28
CA MET A 399 -11.97 12.81 32.19
C MET A 399 -12.60 13.16 30.83
N ASN A 400 -13.90 12.92 30.64
CA ASN A 400 -14.61 13.05 29.36
C ASN A 400 -15.11 14.48 29.02
N LYS A 401 -14.65 15.51 29.74
CA LYS A 401 -14.95 16.93 29.51
C LYS A 401 -16.46 17.25 29.46
N GLY A 402 -17.18 16.94 30.53
CA GLY A 402 -18.56 17.39 30.75
C GLY A 402 -19.65 16.46 30.21
N LEU A 403 -19.30 15.22 29.85
CA LEU A 403 -20.31 14.17 29.64
C LEU A 403 -20.72 13.57 31.00
N PRO A 404 -21.94 13.02 31.12
CA PRO A 404 -22.41 12.35 32.33
C PRO A 404 -21.70 11.00 32.56
N PRO A 405 -21.69 10.49 33.80
CA PRO A 405 -21.02 9.24 34.15
C PRO A 405 -21.64 8.06 33.37
N ASN A 406 -20.80 7.20 32.81
CA ASN A 406 -21.23 6.04 32.01
C ASN A 406 -22.09 6.40 30.78
N LEU A 407 -22.11 7.67 30.36
CA LEU A 407 -22.90 8.19 29.25
C LEU A 407 -24.43 8.06 29.47
N SER A 408 -24.89 8.27 30.71
CA SER A 408 -26.32 8.33 31.01
C SER A 408 -27.01 9.45 30.25
N VAL A 409 -28.17 9.17 29.67
CA VAL A 409 -29.03 10.17 28.97
C VAL A 409 -30.04 10.78 29.94
N ASN A 410 -30.44 10.01 30.95
CA ASN A 410 -31.38 10.44 31.97
C ASN A 410 -30.66 10.77 33.30
N GLU A 411 -31.44 10.88 34.38
CA GLU A 411 -30.95 11.13 35.73
C GLU A 411 -29.88 10.08 36.15
N PRO A 412 -28.65 10.51 36.50
CA PRO A 412 -27.56 9.60 36.84
C PRO A 412 -27.85 8.62 37.99
N SER A 413 -28.79 8.93 38.88
CA SER A 413 -29.19 8.05 39.99
C SER A 413 -29.90 6.76 39.55
N VAL A 414 -30.50 6.77 38.36
CA VAL A 414 -31.32 5.66 37.84
C VAL A 414 -30.91 5.16 36.46
N ASP A 415 -30.05 5.91 35.74
CA ASP A 415 -29.50 5.51 34.46
C ASP A 415 -27.99 5.21 34.56
N TYR A 416 -27.65 3.92 34.45
CA TYR A 416 -26.28 3.43 34.54
C TYR A 416 -25.66 3.09 33.18
N CYS A 417 -26.42 3.19 32.09
CA CYS A 417 -26.04 2.94 30.69
C CYS A 417 -24.85 1.97 30.52
N MET A 418 -23.64 2.48 30.23
CA MET A 418 -22.47 1.66 29.85
C MET A 418 -21.70 1.04 31.02
N LYS A 419 -22.15 1.16 32.27
CA LYS A 419 -21.41 0.70 33.46
C LYS A 419 -21.01 -0.78 33.39
N VAL A 420 -21.94 -1.65 33.02
CA VAL A 420 -21.68 -3.11 32.95
C VAL A 420 -20.96 -3.48 31.64
N ALA A 421 -21.16 -2.69 30.57
CA ALA A 421 -20.43 -2.89 29.33
C ALA A 421 -18.91 -2.61 29.49
N ASP A 422 -18.52 -1.67 30.36
CA ASP A 422 -17.12 -1.48 30.78
C ASP A 422 -16.56 -2.74 31.46
N VAL A 423 -17.29 -3.30 32.42
CA VAL A 423 -16.89 -4.55 33.10
C VAL A 423 -16.73 -5.70 32.10
N ALA A 424 -17.64 -5.80 31.14
CA ALA A 424 -17.55 -6.78 30.05
C ALA A 424 -16.30 -6.55 29.20
N ALA A 425 -16.03 -5.31 28.76
CA ALA A 425 -14.84 -4.96 27.99
C ALA A 425 -13.52 -5.25 28.76
N ALA A 426 -13.50 -5.04 30.07
CA ALA A 426 -12.38 -5.40 30.93
C ALA A 426 -12.12 -6.92 30.95
N SER A 427 -13.19 -7.73 30.98
CA SER A 427 -13.07 -9.20 30.92
C SER A 427 -12.50 -9.65 29.58
N TYR A 428 -12.98 -9.07 28.47
CA TYR A 428 -12.48 -9.37 27.12
C TYR A 428 -10.99 -9.03 26.99
N LEU A 429 -10.57 -7.85 27.48
CA LEU A 429 -9.17 -7.44 27.43
C LEU A 429 -8.27 -8.35 28.27
N SER A 430 -8.76 -8.82 29.41
CA SER A 430 -8.03 -9.75 30.28
C SER A 430 -7.79 -11.09 29.58
N GLU A 431 -8.79 -11.60 28.86
CA GLU A 431 -8.67 -12.82 28.07
C GLU A 431 -7.75 -12.63 26.85
N ILE A 432 -7.86 -11.51 26.14
CA ILE A 432 -6.94 -11.13 25.06
C ILE A 432 -5.49 -11.08 25.56
N ALA A 433 -5.25 -10.48 26.73
CA ALA A 433 -3.91 -10.39 27.32
C ALA A 433 -3.32 -11.78 27.65
N TYR A 434 -4.16 -12.72 28.08
CA TYR A 434 -3.74 -14.10 28.28
C TYR A 434 -3.41 -14.79 26.95
N LEU A 435 -4.24 -14.60 25.92
CA LEU A 435 -4.03 -15.17 24.58
C LEU A 435 -2.81 -14.57 23.87
N ALA A 436 -2.42 -13.34 24.19
CA ALA A 436 -1.25 -12.67 23.60
C ALA A 436 0.09 -13.36 23.91
N ASN A 437 0.13 -14.29 24.87
CA ASN A 437 1.35 -15.07 25.12
C ASN A 437 1.77 -15.88 23.87
N PRO A 438 3.08 -16.02 23.63
CA PRO A 438 3.59 -16.82 22.52
C PRO A 438 3.27 -18.29 22.74
N VAL A 439 2.90 -18.98 21.66
CA VAL A 439 2.74 -20.44 21.63
C VAL A 439 4.08 -21.11 21.33
N SER A 440 4.95 -20.44 20.58
CA SER A 440 6.27 -20.92 20.17
C SER A 440 7.19 -21.30 21.33
N THR A 441 6.99 -20.74 22.52
CA THR A 441 7.75 -21.10 23.74
C THR A 441 7.35 -22.46 24.33
N HIS A 442 6.30 -23.08 23.81
CA HIS A 442 5.74 -24.36 24.30
C HIS A 442 6.04 -25.55 23.37
N VAL A 443 7.02 -25.41 22.48
CA VAL A 443 7.49 -26.50 21.62
C VAL A 443 7.97 -27.67 22.48
N LEU A 444 7.42 -28.85 22.22
CA LEU A 444 7.80 -30.10 22.84
C LEU A 444 8.45 -31.02 21.81
N SER A 445 9.39 -31.84 22.26
CA SER A 445 9.94 -32.89 21.42
C SER A 445 8.90 -33.97 21.16
N ALA A 446 8.56 -34.19 19.89
CA ALA A 446 7.54 -35.14 19.46
C ALA A 446 8.11 -36.23 18.54
N GLU A 447 7.29 -37.23 18.23
CA GLU A 447 7.54 -38.27 17.21
C GLU A 447 8.92 -38.92 17.33
N MET A 448 9.14 -39.71 18.39
CA MET A 448 10.42 -40.40 18.66
C MET A 448 11.64 -39.47 18.72
N HIS A 449 11.46 -38.21 19.13
CA HIS A 449 12.47 -37.14 19.11
C HIS A 449 12.93 -36.69 17.72
N ASN A 450 12.35 -37.22 16.64
CA ASN A 450 12.64 -36.74 15.29
C ASN A 450 12.09 -35.31 15.09
N GLN A 451 10.91 -35.02 15.65
CA GLN A 451 10.33 -33.67 15.67
C GLN A 451 10.67 -32.96 16.99
N ALA A 452 11.97 -32.86 17.28
CA ALA A 452 12.48 -32.17 18.48
C ALA A 452 12.17 -30.67 18.49
N ILE A 453 12.06 -30.08 17.30
CA ILE A 453 11.53 -28.73 17.06
C ILE A 453 10.31 -28.83 16.14
N ASN A 454 9.38 -27.90 16.30
CA ASN A 454 8.16 -27.77 15.51
C ASN A 454 7.64 -26.33 15.62
N SER A 455 6.78 -25.91 14.69
CA SER A 455 6.35 -24.51 14.63
C SER A 455 5.13 -24.20 15.49
N LEU A 456 4.23 -25.17 15.73
CA LEU A 456 2.92 -24.96 16.36
C LEU A 456 2.03 -23.93 15.61
N ALA A 457 2.28 -23.71 14.32
CA ALA A 457 1.66 -22.65 13.52
C ALA A 457 0.13 -22.67 13.54
N LEU A 458 -0.50 -23.82 13.33
CA LEU A 458 -1.96 -23.92 13.34
C LEU A 458 -2.56 -23.57 14.72
N ILE A 459 -1.86 -23.87 15.82
CA ILE A 459 -2.30 -23.51 17.17
C ILE A 459 -2.22 -21.99 17.35
N SER A 460 -1.09 -21.38 16.94
CA SER A 460 -0.90 -19.93 17.02
C SER A 460 -1.93 -19.16 16.17
N ALA A 461 -2.18 -19.62 14.94
CA ALA A 461 -3.18 -19.02 14.05
C ALA A 461 -4.60 -19.11 14.65
N ARG A 462 -4.98 -20.24 15.24
CA ARG A 462 -6.28 -20.42 15.90
C ARG A 462 -6.47 -19.47 17.10
N TYR A 463 -5.47 -19.32 17.96
CA TYR A 463 -5.56 -18.36 19.07
C TYR A 463 -5.60 -16.91 18.59
N THR A 464 -5.06 -16.62 17.41
CA THR A 464 -5.18 -15.31 16.77
C THR A 464 -6.62 -15.05 16.32
N VAL A 465 -7.28 -16.05 15.73
CA VAL A 465 -8.73 -16.00 15.40
C VAL A 465 -9.60 -15.80 16.64
N ASP A 466 -9.34 -16.54 17.72
CA ASP A 466 -10.07 -16.35 18.99
C ASP A 466 -9.88 -14.92 19.54
N THR A 467 -8.66 -14.37 19.41
CA THR A 467 -8.35 -13.00 19.81
C THR A 467 -9.12 -11.97 18.97
N ILE A 468 -9.21 -12.16 17.64
CA ILE A 468 -9.97 -11.28 16.73
C ILE A 468 -11.41 -11.12 17.21
N LYS A 469 -12.08 -12.21 17.61
CA LYS A 469 -13.47 -12.17 18.12
C LYS A 469 -13.59 -11.27 19.34
N LEU A 470 -12.68 -11.40 20.31
CA LEU A 470 -12.68 -10.56 21.51
C LEU A 470 -12.37 -9.08 21.20
N VAL A 471 -11.46 -8.80 20.25
CA VAL A 471 -11.17 -7.43 19.83
C VAL A 471 -12.41 -6.78 19.17
N ARG A 472 -13.12 -7.52 18.31
CA ARG A 472 -14.40 -7.07 17.72
C ARG A 472 -15.41 -6.69 18.80
N MET A 473 -15.50 -7.46 19.90
CA MET A 473 -16.41 -7.15 21.03
C MET A 473 -16.04 -5.82 21.72
N ILE A 474 -14.75 -5.58 21.99
CA ILE A 474 -14.28 -4.32 22.60
C ILE A 474 -14.50 -3.14 21.66
N MET A 475 -14.13 -3.27 20.38
CA MET A 475 -14.31 -2.20 19.39
C MET A 475 -15.79 -1.87 19.15
N SER A 476 -16.67 -2.88 19.15
CA SER A 476 -18.12 -2.68 19.03
C SER A 476 -18.69 -1.93 20.24
N THR A 477 -18.24 -2.30 21.45
CA THR A 477 -18.63 -1.63 22.70
C THR A 477 -18.16 -0.17 22.71
N HIS A 478 -16.93 0.08 22.25
CA HIS A 478 -16.40 1.43 22.16
C HIS A 478 -17.11 2.26 21.10
N LEU A 479 -17.36 1.71 19.90
CA LEU A 479 -18.10 2.41 18.85
C LEU A 479 -19.51 2.78 19.30
N TYR A 480 -20.22 1.88 19.98
CA TYR A 480 -21.51 2.21 20.59
C TYR A 480 -21.39 3.41 21.55
N SER A 481 -20.38 3.39 22.41
CA SER A 481 -20.12 4.47 23.39
C SER A 481 -19.80 5.81 22.71
N LEU A 482 -19.03 5.80 21.61
CA LEU A 482 -18.69 7.01 20.85
C LEU A 482 -19.93 7.63 20.18
N VAL A 483 -20.79 6.80 19.61
CA VAL A 483 -22.05 7.26 18.99
C VAL A 483 -23.02 7.79 20.06
N GLN A 484 -23.15 7.09 21.20
CA GLN A 484 -23.92 7.56 22.37
C GLN A 484 -23.39 8.91 22.90
N ALA A 485 -22.06 9.06 23.01
CA ALA A 485 -21.43 10.30 23.44
C ALA A 485 -21.67 11.45 22.45
N THR A 486 -21.65 11.18 21.15
CA THR A 486 -21.94 12.18 20.11
C THR A 486 -23.37 12.70 20.24
N ASP A 487 -24.34 11.82 20.48
CA ASP A 487 -25.72 12.21 20.74
C ASP A 487 -25.84 13.09 22.00
N LEU A 488 -25.13 12.74 23.07
CA LEU A 488 -25.05 13.56 24.28
C LEU A 488 -24.40 14.93 24.03
N ARG A 489 -23.39 15.02 23.14
CA ARG A 489 -22.81 16.32 22.74
C ARG A 489 -23.81 17.20 21.99
N ALA A 490 -24.63 16.61 21.13
CA ALA A 490 -25.68 17.34 20.42
C ALA A 490 -26.79 17.82 21.39
N MET A 491 -27.19 16.96 22.34
CA MET A 491 -28.12 17.35 23.42
C MET A 491 -27.53 18.45 24.31
N GLU A 492 -26.25 18.35 24.68
CA GLU A 492 -25.51 19.35 25.45
C GLU A 492 -25.50 20.71 24.72
N PHE A 493 -25.27 20.71 23.40
CA PHE A 493 -25.26 21.93 22.60
C PHE A 493 -26.62 22.65 22.62
N ASN A 494 -27.71 21.90 22.43
CA ASN A 494 -29.08 22.45 22.49
C ASN A 494 -29.41 22.96 23.90
N PHE A 495 -29.07 22.19 24.93
CA PHE A 495 -29.27 22.55 26.33
C PHE A 495 -28.58 23.86 26.67
N ARG A 496 -27.30 24.01 26.32
CA ARG A 496 -26.53 25.23 26.58
C ARG A 496 -27.10 26.42 25.83
N SER A 497 -27.54 26.24 24.59
CA SER A 497 -28.12 27.31 23.78
C SER A 497 -29.39 27.88 24.44
N LEU A 498 -30.33 27.00 24.83
CA LEU A 498 -31.54 27.38 25.54
C LEU A 498 -31.24 28.02 26.91
N LEU A 499 -30.28 27.46 27.64
CA LEU A 499 -29.92 27.96 28.96
C LEU A 499 -29.25 29.33 28.91
N PHE A 500 -28.38 29.59 27.93
CA PHE A 500 -27.72 30.89 27.80
C PHE A 500 -28.69 31.99 27.36
N GLU A 501 -29.67 31.65 26.52
CA GLU A 501 -30.78 32.55 26.19
C GLU A 501 -31.61 32.89 27.44
N ALA A 502 -31.99 31.88 28.23
CA ALA A 502 -32.70 32.07 29.49
C ALA A 502 -31.86 32.87 30.51
N LEU A 503 -30.56 32.62 30.60
CA LEU A 503 -29.65 33.36 31.47
C LEU A 503 -29.66 34.85 31.11
N ARG A 504 -29.63 35.19 29.82
CA ARG A 504 -29.71 36.58 29.36
C ARG A 504 -31.06 37.21 29.70
N SER A 505 -32.15 36.57 29.31
CA SER A 505 -33.50 37.15 29.47
C SER A 505 -33.91 37.30 30.94
N GLU A 506 -33.71 36.26 31.77
CA GLU A 506 -34.14 36.26 33.18
C GLU A 506 -33.25 37.17 34.03
N THR A 507 -31.93 37.20 33.79
CA THR A 507 -31.03 38.15 34.47
C THR A 507 -31.41 39.59 34.13
N MET A 508 -31.79 39.86 32.88
CA MET A 508 -32.21 41.20 32.48
C MET A 508 -33.55 41.61 33.07
N SER A 509 -34.51 40.68 33.09
CA SER A 509 -35.80 40.88 33.74
C SER A 509 -35.64 41.26 35.23
N GLN A 510 -34.78 40.52 35.95
CA GLN A 510 -34.58 40.70 37.39
C GLN A 510 -33.73 41.93 37.74
N PHE A 511 -32.64 42.20 37.02
CA PHE A 511 -31.65 43.21 37.44
C PHE A 511 -31.49 44.40 36.48
N GLY A 512 -32.10 44.37 35.30
CA GLY A 512 -31.95 45.45 34.30
C GLY A 512 -32.49 46.80 34.74
N HIS A 513 -33.49 46.82 35.63
CA HIS A 513 -34.05 48.06 36.16
C HIS A 513 -33.21 48.71 37.28
N ILE A 514 -32.16 48.02 37.77
CA ILE A 514 -31.26 48.51 38.82
C ILE A 514 -29.80 48.64 38.40
N SER A 515 -29.49 48.27 37.16
CA SER A 515 -28.14 48.23 36.62
C SER A 515 -28.08 48.77 35.20
N SER A 516 -26.89 49.17 34.76
CA SER A 516 -26.65 49.61 33.39
C SER A 516 -26.41 48.44 32.40
N ILE A 517 -26.84 47.23 32.74
CA ILE A 517 -26.64 46.05 31.88
C ILE A 517 -27.57 46.14 30.67
N ALA A 518 -27.04 45.81 29.49
CA ALA A 518 -27.81 45.66 28.27
C ALA A 518 -27.88 44.18 27.86
N VAL A 519 -28.87 43.82 27.03
CA VAL A 519 -29.07 42.42 26.57
C VAL A 519 -27.86 41.93 25.75
N ASP A 520 -27.15 42.87 25.11
CA ASP A 520 -25.95 42.69 24.31
C ASP A 520 -24.64 43.05 25.05
N ASP A 521 -24.66 43.19 26.39
CA ASP A 521 -23.44 43.32 27.21
C ASP A 521 -22.70 41.96 27.29
N ASP A 522 -22.01 41.62 26.20
CA ASP A 522 -21.32 40.34 26.05
C ASP A 522 -20.23 40.15 27.12
N ASP A 523 -19.51 41.20 27.52
CA ASP A 523 -18.50 41.11 28.58
C ASP A 523 -19.11 40.69 29.92
N PHE A 524 -20.27 41.27 30.28
CA PHE A 524 -21.00 40.87 31.49
C PHE A 524 -21.45 39.41 31.41
N PHE A 525 -22.08 39.00 30.31
CA PHE A 525 -22.62 37.65 30.18
C PHE A 525 -21.53 36.59 30.02
N GLN A 526 -20.42 36.87 29.34
CA GLN A 526 -19.26 35.98 29.30
C GLN A 526 -18.67 35.78 30.70
N GLY A 527 -18.67 36.83 31.53
CA GLY A 527 -18.32 36.75 32.95
C GLY A 527 -19.19 35.81 33.80
N LEU A 528 -20.37 35.41 33.30
CA LEU A 528 -21.25 34.41 33.93
C LEU A 528 -21.24 33.07 33.20
N ILE A 529 -21.24 33.08 31.87
CA ILE A 529 -21.28 31.88 31.02
C ILE A 529 -20.04 31.03 31.25
N HIS A 530 -18.84 31.63 31.34
CA HIS A 530 -17.61 30.86 31.54
C HIS A 530 -17.61 30.09 32.88
N PRO A 531 -17.86 30.72 34.04
CA PRO A 531 -18.06 30.00 35.31
C PRO A 531 -19.23 29.00 35.28
N LEU A 532 -20.35 29.33 34.64
CA LEU A 532 -21.50 28.44 34.52
C LEU A 532 -21.12 27.14 33.80
N VAL A 533 -20.39 27.22 32.68
CA VAL A 533 -19.91 26.03 31.95
C VAL A 533 -19.00 25.17 32.81
N VAL A 534 -18.08 25.77 33.58
CA VAL A 534 -17.20 25.04 34.51
C VAL A 534 -18.02 24.30 35.57
N LEU A 535 -19.00 24.99 36.19
CA LEU A 535 -19.87 24.40 37.20
C LEU A 535 -20.77 23.29 36.64
N LEU A 536 -21.30 23.46 35.42
CA LEU A 536 -22.10 22.44 34.74
C LEU A 536 -21.28 21.19 34.44
N ASN A 537 -20.04 21.35 33.95
CA ASN A 537 -19.15 20.22 33.66
C ASN A 537 -18.75 19.46 34.93
N ALA A 538 -18.55 20.15 36.05
CA ALA A 538 -18.11 19.56 37.32
C ALA A 538 -19.23 18.80 38.07
N SER A 539 -20.49 18.93 37.64
CA SER A 539 -21.69 18.43 38.34
C SER A 539 -22.51 17.43 37.53
N THR A 540 -21.97 16.87 36.44
CA THR A 540 -22.71 15.95 35.54
C THR A 540 -23.13 14.62 36.18
N TRP A 541 -22.64 14.33 37.39
CA TRP A 541 -22.97 13.14 38.17
C TRP A 541 -24.14 13.34 39.14
N GLU A 542 -24.66 14.56 39.27
CA GLU A 542 -25.82 14.88 40.11
C GLU A 542 -27.11 14.90 39.29
N ASP A 543 -28.21 14.45 39.89
CA ASP A 543 -29.55 14.56 39.30
C ASP A 543 -29.94 16.02 39.08
N SER A 544 -30.63 16.30 37.97
CA SER A 544 -31.00 17.63 37.49
C SER A 544 -31.72 18.48 38.54
N GLY A 545 -32.48 17.82 39.43
CA GLY A 545 -33.11 18.41 40.61
C GLY A 545 -32.14 19.24 41.44
N TYR A 546 -31.21 18.56 42.10
CA TYR A 546 -30.24 19.15 43.03
C TYR A 546 -29.07 19.82 42.30
N ARG A 547 -28.69 19.30 41.14
CA ARG A 547 -27.58 19.78 40.32
C ARG A 547 -27.72 21.27 40.01
N PHE A 548 -28.86 21.67 39.43
CA PHE A 548 -29.02 23.04 38.97
C PHE A 548 -29.16 24.03 40.12
N GLU A 549 -29.81 23.65 41.23
CA GLU A 549 -29.84 24.45 42.45
C GLU A 549 -28.42 24.72 43.00
N GLY A 550 -27.59 23.68 43.05
CA GLY A 550 -26.19 23.80 43.47
C GLY A 550 -25.36 24.68 42.53
N VAL A 551 -25.56 24.54 41.21
CA VAL A 551 -24.88 25.35 40.18
C VAL A 551 -25.24 26.83 40.32
N PHE A 552 -26.53 27.19 40.36
CA PHE A 552 -26.94 28.60 40.42
C PHE A 552 -26.66 29.25 41.77
N ARG A 553 -26.70 28.49 42.86
CA ARG A 553 -26.22 28.96 44.18
C ARG A 553 -24.76 29.39 44.12
N LYS A 554 -23.88 28.58 43.51
CA LYS A 554 -22.45 28.93 43.32
C LYS A 554 -22.28 30.07 42.31
N LEU A 555 -23.07 30.08 41.23
CA LEU A 555 -23.01 31.12 40.19
C LEU A 555 -23.41 32.50 40.73
N SER A 556 -24.27 32.56 41.75
CA SER A 556 -24.72 33.82 42.35
C SER A 556 -23.57 34.72 42.86
N GLY A 557 -22.45 34.13 43.29
CA GLY A 557 -21.25 34.90 43.68
C GLY A 557 -20.59 35.59 42.48
N TYR A 558 -20.58 34.94 41.31
CA TYR A 558 -20.10 35.52 40.06
C TYR A 558 -21.06 36.61 39.57
N LEU A 559 -22.37 36.36 39.67
CA LEU A 559 -23.41 37.35 39.36
C LEU A 559 -23.21 38.64 40.18
N GLN A 560 -23.06 38.53 41.50
CA GLN A 560 -22.81 39.68 42.37
C GLN A 560 -21.52 40.42 41.99
N LYS A 561 -20.44 39.69 41.69
CA LYS A 561 -19.16 40.28 41.25
C LYS A 561 -19.32 41.08 39.96
N GLN A 562 -20.07 40.57 38.99
CA GLN A 562 -20.30 41.22 37.70
C GLN A 562 -21.30 42.39 37.80
N LEU A 563 -22.31 42.28 38.66
CA LEU A 563 -23.33 43.31 38.90
C LEU A 563 -22.79 44.52 39.67
N LYS A 564 -21.99 44.30 40.71
CA LYS A 564 -21.52 45.35 41.63
C LYS A 564 -21.00 46.63 40.96
N PRO A 565 -20.14 46.59 39.91
CA PRO A 565 -19.67 47.80 39.24
C PRO A 565 -20.70 48.47 38.32
N ARG A 566 -21.83 47.82 38.04
CA ARG A 566 -22.85 48.22 37.05
C ARG A 566 -24.17 48.69 37.69
N ILE A 567 -24.28 48.67 39.02
CA ILE A 567 -25.48 49.13 39.73
C ILE A 567 -25.55 50.65 39.73
N HIS A 568 -26.76 51.19 39.53
CA HIS A 568 -26.99 52.63 39.65
C HIS A 568 -26.74 53.12 41.08
N ALA A 569 -26.07 54.26 41.24
CA ALA A 569 -25.58 54.75 42.54
C ALA A 569 -26.63 54.84 43.67
N ASP A 570 -27.92 54.96 43.33
CA ASP A 570 -29.05 55.06 44.26
C ASP A 570 -29.77 53.73 44.53
N LYS A 571 -29.23 52.60 44.07
CA LYS A 571 -29.83 51.26 44.22
C LYS A 571 -28.86 50.25 44.83
N ASP A 572 -29.39 49.17 45.38
CA ASP A 572 -28.64 48.08 46.01
C ASP A 572 -29.21 46.72 45.59
N ILE A 573 -28.40 45.64 45.70
CA ILE A 573 -28.87 44.28 45.42
C ILE A 573 -29.54 43.71 46.67
N ASN A 574 -30.83 43.43 46.58
CA ASN A 574 -31.53 42.69 47.64
C ASN A 574 -31.18 41.20 47.58
N LEU A 575 -30.80 40.60 48.71
CA LEU A 575 -30.58 39.15 48.84
C LEU A 575 -31.77 38.34 48.32
N SER A 576 -33.00 38.79 48.58
CA SER A 576 -34.21 38.07 48.14
C SER A 576 -34.31 38.02 46.61
N ALA A 577 -33.85 39.05 45.89
CA ALA A 577 -33.83 39.07 44.43
C ALA A 577 -32.79 38.09 43.86
N ILE A 578 -31.67 37.88 44.58
CA ILE A 578 -30.67 36.87 44.22
C ILE A 578 -31.25 35.46 44.44
N GLU A 579 -31.92 35.22 45.57
CA GLU A 579 -32.57 33.93 45.86
C GLU A 579 -33.66 33.60 44.83
N GLU A 580 -34.50 34.58 44.48
CA GLU A 580 -35.53 34.44 43.45
C GLU A 580 -34.90 34.14 42.07
N TRP A 581 -33.83 34.85 41.69
CA TRP A 581 -33.10 34.56 40.45
C TRP A 581 -32.51 33.15 40.43
N GLN A 582 -31.98 32.65 41.55
CA GLN A 582 -31.46 31.28 41.64
C GLN A 582 -32.56 30.25 41.41
N GLU A 583 -33.74 30.44 42.01
CA GLU A 583 -34.89 29.55 41.84
C GLU A 583 -35.39 29.53 40.39
N ILE A 584 -35.57 30.70 39.78
CA ILE A 584 -35.97 30.85 38.37
C ILE A 584 -34.96 30.15 37.46
N MET A 585 -33.67 30.46 37.61
CA MET A 585 -32.65 29.90 36.74
C MET A 585 -32.48 28.38 36.90
N SER A 586 -32.65 27.86 38.13
CA SER A 586 -32.64 26.41 38.37
C SER A 586 -33.82 25.72 37.69
N GLY A 587 -35.01 26.33 37.74
CA GLY A 587 -36.20 25.88 37.00
C GLY A 587 -35.97 25.88 35.49
N ARG A 588 -35.47 26.99 34.93
CA ARG A 588 -35.16 27.11 33.50
C ARG A 588 -34.13 26.11 33.02
N ALA A 589 -33.10 25.83 33.81
CA ALA A 589 -32.12 24.80 33.47
C ALA A 589 -32.74 23.41 33.45
N ARG A 590 -33.64 23.09 34.40
CA ARG A 590 -34.36 21.81 34.41
C ARG A 590 -35.27 21.67 33.19
N GLU A 591 -36.02 22.72 32.86
CA GLU A 591 -36.86 22.78 31.65
C GLU A 591 -36.03 22.58 30.39
N ALA A 592 -34.91 23.32 30.24
CA ALA A 592 -34.02 23.22 29.09
C ALA A 592 -33.39 21.83 28.96
N PHE A 593 -33.00 21.19 30.08
CA PHE A 593 -32.43 19.85 30.11
C PHE A 593 -33.44 18.80 29.60
N VAL A 594 -34.65 18.80 30.19
CA VAL A 594 -35.74 17.90 29.79
C VAL A 594 -36.14 18.13 28.33
N LEU A 595 -36.33 19.39 27.93
CA LEU A 595 -36.72 19.75 26.57
C LEU A 595 -35.66 19.31 25.55
N SER A 596 -34.38 19.55 25.82
CA SER A 596 -33.28 19.17 24.92
C SER A 596 -33.19 17.65 24.76
N ARG A 597 -33.38 16.89 25.84
CA ARG A 597 -33.39 15.42 25.81
C ARG A 597 -34.61 14.89 25.06
N ASP A 598 -35.81 15.29 25.46
CA ASP A 598 -37.06 14.70 24.97
C ASP A 598 -37.36 15.08 23.51
N THR A 599 -36.82 16.22 23.03
CA THR A 599 -36.87 16.59 21.60
C THR A 599 -35.81 15.86 20.78
N TYR A 600 -34.62 15.61 21.34
CA TYR A 600 -33.54 14.96 20.60
C TYR A 600 -33.75 13.46 20.46
N VAL A 601 -34.09 12.75 21.55
CA VAL A 601 -34.21 11.28 21.60
C VAL A 601 -34.98 10.70 20.42
N PRO A 602 -36.20 11.18 20.08
CA PRO A 602 -36.97 10.61 18.95
C PRO A 602 -36.32 10.84 17.58
N SER A 603 -35.37 11.78 17.50
CA SER A 603 -34.64 12.16 16.29
C SER A 603 -33.17 11.75 16.31
N ALA A 604 -32.74 10.93 17.28
CA ALA A 604 -31.37 10.42 17.37
C ALA A 604 -30.98 9.77 16.04
N GLY A 605 -29.76 10.06 15.55
CA GLY A 605 -29.31 9.69 14.21
C GLY A 605 -29.44 10.80 13.14
N SER A 606 -30.27 11.82 13.36
CA SER A 606 -30.50 12.87 12.35
C SER A 606 -29.58 14.10 12.45
N LYS A 607 -29.03 14.41 13.63
CA LYS A 607 -28.31 15.68 13.87
C LYS A 607 -26.93 15.55 14.50
N GLY A 608 -26.64 14.49 15.27
CA GLY A 608 -25.34 14.32 15.94
C GLY A 608 -24.14 14.38 14.98
N HIS A 609 -24.33 13.92 13.76
CA HIS A 609 -23.31 13.90 12.72
C HIS A 609 -22.88 15.27 12.19
N ASP A 610 -23.66 16.35 12.44
CA ASP A 610 -23.35 17.71 11.97
C ASP A 610 -22.16 18.34 12.71
N MET A 611 -21.77 17.75 13.84
CA MET A 611 -20.66 18.18 14.67
C MET A 611 -19.35 17.44 14.36
N LEU A 612 -19.45 16.33 13.61
CA LEU A 612 -18.34 15.44 13.31
C LEU A 612 -17.62 15.83 12.02
N GLY A 613 -16.34 15.46 11.94
CA GLY A 613 -15.54 15.47 10.72
C GLY A 613 -15.96 14.35 9.77
N ARG A 614 -15.03 13.51 9.33
CA ARG A 614 -15.34 12.39 8.42
C ARG A 614 -15.99 11.20 9.13
N THR A 615 -15.83 11.06 10.44
CA THR A 615 -16.50 10.02 11.26
C THR A 615 -18.03 10.08 11.20
N LYS A 616 -18.61 11.17 10.68
CA LYS A 616 -20.04 11.28 10.37
C LYS A 616 -20.57 10.13 9.50
N ALA A 617 -19.75 9.58 8.60
CA ALA A 617 -20.14 8.44 7.78
C ALA A 617 -20.35 7.19 8.65
N LEU A 618 -19.43 6.94 9.60
CA LEU A 618 -19.55 5.84 10.55
C LEU A 618 -20.72 6.04 11.52
N TYR A 619 -20.96 7.27 12.01
CA TYR A 619 -22.15 7.58 12.81
C TYR A 619 -23.44 7.27 12.04
N LYS A 620 -23.54 7.68 10.76
CA LYS A 620 -24.71 7.42 9.90
C LYS A 620 -24.90 5.94 9.61
N PHE A 621 -23.82 5.20 9.40
CA PHE A 621 -23.88 3.75 9.26
C PHE A 621 -24.46 3.09 10.51
N VAL A 622 -23.97 3.47 11.70
CA VAL A 622 -24.44 2.88 12.97
C VAL A 622 -25.89 3.28 13.30
N ARG A 623 -26.23 4.57 13.27
CA ARG A 623 -27.59 5.05 13.62
C ARG A 623 -28.63 4.81 12.52
N GLY A 624 -28.20 4.78 11.25
CA GLY A 624 -29.07 4.69 10.09
C GLY A 624 -29.16 3.27 9.54
N GLU A 625 -28.07 2.74 8.99
CA GLU A 625 -28.08 1.45 8.29
C GLU A 625 -28.20 0.25 9.24
N LEU A 626 -27.44 0.26 10.34
CA LEU A 626 -27.52 -0.80 11.36
C LEU A 626 -28.72 -0.62 12.30
N ASP A 627 -29.41 0.51 12.24
CA ASP A 627 -30.53 0.87 13.12
C ASP A 627 -30.17 0.68 14.61
N VAL A 628 -28.97 1.13 15.01
CA VAL A 628 -28.52 1.09 16.39
C VAL A 628 -29.10 2.28 17.14
N GLN A 629 -29.88 2.01 18.18
CA GLN A 629 -30.70 3.03 18.83
C GLN A 629 -29.98 3.71 20.00
N LEU A 630 -30.30 4.98 20.26
CA LEU A 630 -29.85 5.71 21.45
C LEU A 630 -30.49 5.05 22.68
N HIS A 631 -29.69 4.73 23.71
CA HIS A 631 -30.24 4.22 24.96
C HIS A 631 -30.81 5.36 25.81
N TRP A 632 -32.09 5.25 26.20
CA TRP A 632 -32.76 6.30 26.97
C TRP A 632 -32.45 6.29 28.47
N GLY A 633 -32.24 5.11 29.06
CA GLY A 633 -31.99 4.95 30.49
C GLY A 633 -33.22 4.74 31.39
N ASP A 634 -34.41 4.49 30.82
CA ASP A 634 -35.65 4.20 31.57
C ASP A 634 -36.31 2.96 31.02
N PRO A 635 -36.35 1.89 31.83
CA PRO A 635 -36.88 0.62 31.40
C PRO A 635 -38.40 0.66 31.14
N GLU A 636 -39.12 1.67 31.62
CA GLU A 636 -40.55 1.83 31.33
C GLU A 636 -40.80 2.37 29.93
N LYS A 637 -39.90 3.23 29.43
CA LYS A 637 -40.00 3.87 28.09
C LYS A 637 -39.20 3.15 27.02
N ASP A 638 -38.08 2.55 27.39
CA ASP A 638 -37.19 1.83 26.49
C ASP A 638 -36.79 0.48 27.10
N LYS A 639 -37.42 -0.60 26.59
CA LYS A 639 -37.15 -1.98 27.02
C LYS A 639 -35.97 -2.62 26.28
N ARG A 640 -35.30 -1.90 25.38
CA ARG A 640 -34.20 -2.46 24.58
C ARG A 640 -32.95 -2.64 25.43
N GLU A 641 -32.28 -3.76 25.23
CA GLU A 641 -31.04 -4.08 25.93
C GLU A 641 -29.83 -3.57 25.15
N ILE A 642 -28.90 -2.91 25.84
CA ILE A 642 -27.66 -2.39 25.25
C ILE A 642 -26.86 -3.50 24.54
N GLY A 643 -26.85 -4.71 25.10
CA GLY A 643 -26.17 -5.86 24.50
C GLY A 643 -26.71 -6.23 23.10
N THR A 644 -28.01 -6.07 22.86
CA THR A 644 -28.62 -6.30 21.55
C THR A 644 -28.12 -5.28 20.52
N GLU A 645 -28.00 -4.01 20.94
CA GLU A 645 -27.55 -2.91 20.10
C GLU A 645 -26.05 -3.02 19.76
N ILE A 646 -25.20 -3.35 20.75
CA ILE A 646 -23.77 -3.63 20.52
C ILE A 646 -23.60 -4.84 19.59
N SER A 647 -24.45 -5.86 19.71
CA SER A 647 -24.40 -7.06 18.86
C SER A 647 -24.65 -6.75 17.38
N LYS A 648 -25.43 -5.71 17.05
CA LYS A 648 -25.61 -5.26 15.65
C LYS A 648 -24.30 -4.74 15.06
N ILE A 649 -23.54 -3.95 15.83
CA ILE A 649 -22.21 -3.46 15.44
C ILE A 649 -21.22 -4.62 15.32
N PHE A 650 -21.24 -5.56 16.29
CA PHE A 650 -20.38 -6.74 16.26
C PHE A 650 -20.59 -7.57 14.99
N ARG A 651 -21.85 -7.82 14.59
CA ARG A 651 -22.16 -8.51 13.32
C ARG A 651 -21.64 -7.77 12.09
N ALA A 652 -21.61 -6.43 12.13
CA ALA A 652 -21.05 -5.63 11.04
C ALA A 652 -19.53 -5.81 10.89
N PHE A 653 -18.83 -6.10 11.99
CA PHE A 653 -17.43 -6.54 11.95
C PHE A 653 -17.26 -8.00 11.51
N GLU A 654 -18.19 -8.90 11.84
CA GLU A 654 -18.11 -10.31 11.44
C GLU A 654 -18.36 -10.52 9.93
N ASN A 655 -19.24 -9.72 9.34
CA ASN A 655 -19.61 -9.86 7.92
C ASN A 655 -18.87 -8.88 6.98
N ASP A 656 -17.90 -8.13 7.52
CA ASP A 656 -17.10 -7.09 6.85
C ASP A 656 -17.89 -5.89 6.29
N SER A 657 -19.18 -5.74 6.62
CA SER A 657 -19.99 -4.61 6.11
C SER A 657 -19.52 -3.23 6.62
N ILE A 658 -18.79 -3.18 7.73
CA ILE A 658 -18.18 -1.95 8.25
C ILE A 658 -16.93 -1.52 7.47
N ALA A 659 -16.22 -2.45 6.81
CA ALA A 659 -14.92 -2.18 6.20
C ALA A 659 -14.96 -1.11 5.08
N PRO A 660 -15.95 -1.10 4.16
CA PRO A 660 -16.10 -0.02 3.17
C PRO A 660 -16.32 1.35 3.81
N ILE A 661 -17.03 1.40 4.94
CA ILE A 661 -17.28 2.66 5.67
C ILE A 661 -15.98 3.17 6.31
N LEU A 662 -15.17 2.27 6.88
CA LEU A 662 -13.86 2.64 7.43
C LEU A 662 -12.92 3.19 6.34
N LEU A 663 -12.91 2.57 5.15
CA LEU A 663 -12.18 3.07 3.99
C LEU A 663 -12.71 4.42 3.52
N ASP A 664 -14.02 4.64 3.44
CA ASP A 664 -14.58 5.95 3.06
C ASP A 664 -14.20 7.06 4.04
N VAL A 665 -14.16 6.75 5.35
CA VAL A 665 -13.76 7.70 6.39
C VAL A 665 -12.27 8.07 6.29
N THR A 666 -11.40 7.13 5.88
CA THR A 666 -9.94 7.28 5.88
C THR A 666 -9.35 7.65 4.52
N SER A 667 -10.02 7.29 3.42
CA SER A 667 -9.51 7.49 2.07
C SER A 667 -9.48 8.96 1.68
N PHE A 668 -8.38 9.34 1.02
CA PHE A 668 -8.28 10.60 0.33
C PHE A 668 -8.93 10.45 -1.06
N GLN A 669 -10.10 11.04 -1.26
CA GLN A 669 -10.74 11.09 -2.57
C GLN A 669 -10.37 12.41 -3.24
N VAL A 670 -9.95 12.35 -4.51
CA VAL A 670 -10.10 13.49 -5.43
C VAL A 670 -11.54 13.99 -5.30
N ASP A 671 -11.74 15.31 -5.27
CA ASP A 671 -13.07 15.90 -5.14
C ASP A 671 -14.09 15.15 -6.01
N SER A 672 -15.18 14.67 -5.42
CA SER A 672 -16.12 13.78 -6.11
C SER A 672 -16.68 14.41 -7.39
N ALA A 673 -16.73 15.74 -7.49
CA ALA A 673 -17.11 16.47 -8.68
C ALA A 673 -16.04 16.39 -9.79
N VAL A 674 -14.76 16.42 -9.43
CA VAL A 674 -13.63 16.27 -10.37
C VAL A 674 -13.56 14.83 -10.85
N SER A 675 -13.59 13.84 -9.95
CA SER A 675 -13.56 12.41 -10.31
C SER A 675 -14.70 12.03 -11.25
N LYS A 676 -15.92 12.50 -10.98
CA LYS A 676 -17.10 12.22 -11.82
C LYS A 676 -16.98 12.84 -13.21
N GLN A 677 -16.38 14.03 -13.33
CA GLN A 677 -16.18 14.68 -14.63
C GLN A 677 -14.99 14.09 -15.40
N LEU A 678 -13.97 13.60 -14.71
CA LEU A 678 -12.82 12.94 -15.30
C LEU A 678 -13.21 11.63 -16.01
N VAL A 679 -14.28 10.96 -15.54
CA VAL A 679 -14.88 9.78 -16.18
C VAL A 679 -16.10 10.10 -17.06
N ASP A 680 -16.36 11.37 -17.39
CA ASP A 680 -17.49 11.71 -18.28
C ASP A 680 -17.17 11.25 -19.71
N LYS A 681 -18.19 10.91 -20.51
CA LYS A 681 -18.02 10.55 -21.93
C LYS A 681 -17.59 11.74 -22.79
N ILE A 682 -17.92 12.96 -22.38
CA ILE A 682 -17.61 14.21 -23.10
C ILE A 682 -16.15 14.63 -22.81
N TYR A 683 -15.36 14.80 -23.86
CA TYR A 683 -13.95 15.20 -23.77
C TYR A 683 -13.74 16.54 -23.06
N GLU A 684 -14.52 17.57 -23.39
CA GLU A 684 -14.41 18.90 -22.77
C GLU A 684 -14.61 18.88 -21.25
N LYS A 685 -15.46 17.99 -20.74
CA LYS A 685 -15.66 17.84 -19.30
C LYS A 685 -14.46 17.18 -18.62
N ARG A 686 -13.86 16.17 -19.26
CA ARG A 686 -12.62 15.56 -18.76
C ARG A 686 -11.46 16.56 -18.73
N LYS A 687 -11.36 17.40 -19.77
CA LYS A 687 -10.36 18.48 -19.84
C LYS A 687 -10.58 19.53 -18.76
N ALA A 688 -11.82 19.98 -18.54
CA ALA A 688 -12.14 20.90 -17.45
C ALA A 688 -11.84 20.29 -16.07
N ALA A 689 -12.14 19.01 -15.87
CA ALA A 689 -11.80 18.29 -14.64
C ALA A 689 -10.29 18.21 -14.40
N ALA A 690 -9.50 17.94 -15.45
CA ALA A 690 -8.05 17.90 -15.34
C ALA A 690 -7.42 19.25 -14.99
N LEU A 691 -8.00 20.36 -15.48
CA LEU A 691 -7.57 21.72 -15.08
C LEU A 691 -7.90 22.02 -13.60
N GLU A 692 -9.04 21.56 -13.10
CA GLU A 692 -9.37 21.69 -11.68
C GLU A 692 -8.47 20.78 -10.82
N LEU A 693 -8.16 19.57 -11.30
CA LEU A 693 -7.22 18.66 -10.66
C LEU A 693 -5.81 19.27 -10.60
N GLU A 694 -5.35 19.91 -11.68
CA GLU A 694 -4.08 20.63 -11.71
C GLU A 694 -4.01 21.68 -10.60
N LYS A 695 -5.07 22.48 -10.43
CA LYS A 695 -5.16 23.46 -9.34
C LYS A 695 -5.08 22.80 -7.97
N GLN A 696 -5.79 21.69 -7.77
CA GLN A 696 -5.73 20.94 -6.51
C GLN A 696 -4.31 20.42 -6.24
N ILE A 697 -3.62 19.87 -7.24
CA ILE A 697 -2.25 19.39 -7.09
C ILE A 697 -1.29 20.54 -6.75
N ARG A 698 -1.43 21.71 -7.38
CA ARG A 698 -0.64 22.90 -7.02
C ARG A 698 -0.86 23.31 -5.56
N GLU A 699 -2.10 23.30 -5.08
CA GLU A 699 -2.42 23.57 -3.67
C GLU A 699 -1.80 22.53 -2.73
N CYS A 700 -1.85 21.24 -3.09
CA CYS A 700 -1.24 20.16 -2.30
C CYS A 700 0.28 20.31 -2.24
N HIS A 701 0.90 20.62 -3.38
CA HIS A 701 2.34 20.78 -3.49
C HIS A 701 2.82 21.99 -2.67
N GLN A 702 2.09 23.12 -2.72
CA GLN A 702 2.35 24.29 -1.87
C GLN A 702 2.22 23.99 -0.37
N GLN A 703 1.39 23.01 0.00
CA GLN A 703 1.19 22.58 1.39
C GLN A 703 2.19 21.49 1.82
N GLY A 704 3.05 21.00 0.91
CA GLY A 704 3.93 19.86 1.16
C GLY A 704 3.18 18.53 1.38
N ASP A 705 1.98 18.37 0.80
CA ASP A 705 1.14 17.18 0.96
C ASP A 705 1.47 16.12 -0.11
N ASP A 706 2.72 15.63 -0.07
CA ASP A 706 3.27 14.70 -1.06
C ASP A 706 2.51 13.35 -1.09
N ARG A 707 1.95 12.94 0.06
CA ARG A 707 1.13 11.73 0.17
C ARG A 707 -0.18 11.87 -0.60
N ARG A 708 -0.84 13.02 -0.51
CA ARG A 708 -2.07 13.27 -1.25
C ARG A 708 -1.82 13.28 -2.75
N ILE A 709 -0.73 13.92 -3.19
CA ILE A 709 -0.31 13.89 -4.60
C ILE A 709 -0.08 12.44 -5.06
N SER A 710 0.66 11.67 -4.26
CA SER A 710 0.90 10.25 -4.50
C SER A 710 -0.40 9.43 -4.63
N LEU A 711 -1.39 9.64 -3.75
CA LEU A 711 -2.67 8.92 -3.80
C LEU A 711 -3.51 9.31 -5.03
N ILE A 712 -3.47 10.58 -5.43
CA ILE A 712 -4.14 11.04 -6.66
C ILE A 712 -3.48 10.36 -7.87
N ILE A 713 -2.15 10.30 -7.92
CA ILE A 713 -1.41 9.60 -8.98
C ILE A 713 -1.79 8.12 -9.02
N ASP A 714 -1.81 7.43 -7.87
CA ASP A 714 -2.19 6.00 -7.81
C ASP A 714 -3.61 5.77 -8.35
N GLN A 715 -4.56 6.64 -8.01
CA GLN A 715 -5.94 6.58 -8.54
C GLN A 715 -5.99 6.80 -10.06
N LEU A 716 -5.23 7.77 -10.58
CA LEU A 716 -5.18 8.06 -12.02
C LEU A 716 -4.54 6.90 -12.80
N VAL A 717 -3.50 6.26 -12.25
CA VAL A 717 -2.84 5.09 -12.83
C VAL A 717 -3.81 3.91 -12.92
N ASP A 718 -4.56 3.61 -11.85
CA ASP A 718 -5.55 2.52 -11.84
C ASP A 718 -6.63 2.70 -12.93
N MET A 719 -7.03 3.95 -13.20
CA MET A 719 -8.04 4.24 -14.22
C MET A 719 -7.63 3.78 -15.62
N PHE A 720 -6.36 3.88 -16.01
CA PHE A 720 -5.91 3.53 -17.37
C PHE A 720 -5.17 2.20 -17.48
N SER A 721 -4.60 1.70 -16.38
CA SER A 721 -3.83 0.45 -16.35
C SER A 721 -4.70 -0.79 -16.48
N ASN A 722 -5.98 -0.74 -16.06
CA ASN A 722 -6.90 -1.85 -16.23
C ASN A 722 -7.53 -1.84 -17.65
N PRO A 723 -7.24 -2.83 -18.52
CA PRO A 723 -7.76 -2.86 -19.89
C PRO A 723 -9.29 -3.01 -19.96
N ASN A 724 -9.91 -3.54 -18.90
CA ASN A 724 -11.37 -3.73 -18.82
C ASN A 724 -12.13 -2.42 -18.54
N ASN A 725 -11.42 -1.37 -18.13
CA ASN A 725 -12.05 -0.07 -17.91
C ASN A 725 -12.56 0.52 -19.23
N ALA A 726 -13.72 1.17 -19.18
CA ALA A 726 -14.28 1.79 -20.36
C ALA A 726 -13.33 2.87 -20.92
N LEU A 727 -13.26 2.99 -22.25
CA LEU A 727 -12.32 3.88 -22.95
C LEU A 727 -12.30 5.33 -22.42
N HIS A 728 -13.45 5.86 -22.00
CA HIS A 728 -13.55 7.22 -21.46
C HIS A 728 -12.96 7.36 -20.05
N VAL A 729 -12.97 6.29 -19.24
CA VAL A 729 -12.33 6.23 -17.92
C VAL A 729 -10.81 6.19 -18.10
N ARG A 730 -10.32 5.30 -18.96
CA ARG A 730 -8.88 5.16 -19.25
C ARG A 730 -8.30 6.47 -19.82
N ASN A 731 -9.01 7.11 -20.76
CA ASN A 731 -8.65 8.45 -21.25
C ASN A 731 -8.69 9.51 -20.16
N GLY A 732 -9.66 9.43 -19.25
CA GLY A 732 -9.74 10.32 -18.08
C GLY A 732 -8.50 10.25 -17.20
N GLY A 733 -8.03 9.02 -16.93
CA GLY A 733 -6.80 8.79 -16.15
C GLY A 733 -5.57 9.41 -16.79
N LEU A 734 -5.36 9.16 -18.10
CA LEU A 734 -4.23 9.73 -18.84
C LEU A 734 -4.24 11.26 -18.88
N ILE A 735 -5.41 11.87 -19.14
CA ILE A 735 -5.56 13.33 -19.16
C ILE A 735 -5.34 13.93 -17.76
N GLY A 736 -5.87 13.28 -16.71
CA GLY A 736 -5.66 13.70 -15.32
C GLY A 736 -4.21 13.58 -14.86
N LEU A 737 -3.50 12.54 -15.32
CA LEU A 737 -2.07 12.35 -15.03
C LEU A 737 -1.22 13.43 -15.71
N ALA A 738 -1.51 13.76 -16.97
CA ALA A 738 -0.85 14.87 -17.66
C ALA A 738 -1.07 16.20 -16.93
N GLY A 739 -2.30 16.48 -16.47
CA GLY A 739 -2.60 17.65 -15.64
C GLY A 739 -1.83 17.66 -14.32
N THR A 740 -1.71 16.51 -13.67
CA THR A 740 -0.92 16.33 -12.44
C THR A 740 0.57 16.61 -12.67
N ALA A 741 1.15 16.10 -13.77
CA ALA A 741 2.55 16.36 -14.12
C ALA A 741 2.78 17.87 -14.38
N ILE A 742 1.88 18.53 -15.11
CA ILE A 742 1.95 19.98 -15.38
C ILE A 742 1.87 20.80 -14.09
N ALA A 743 1.06 20.37 -13.11
CA ALA A 743 0.96 21.03 -11.83
C ALA A 743 2.27 20.99 -11.04
N LEU A 744 2.94 19.84 -11.04
CA LEU A 744 4.17 19.58 -10.28
C LEU A 744 5.42 20.14 -10.97
N GLY A 745 5.44 20.24 -12.30
CA GLY A 745 6.61 20.73 -13.01
C GLY A 745 7.80 19.78 -12.86
N VAL A 746 8.95 20.29 -12.42
CA VAL A 746 10.16 19.49 -12.16
C VAL A 746 10.01 18.57 -10.95
N ASP A 747 9.16 18.94 -9.99
CA ASP A 747 8.90 18.17 -8.76
C ASP A 747 8.03 16.92 -9.00
N VAL A 748 7.74 16.59 -10.27
CA VAL A 748 7.11 15.33 -10.66
C VAL A 748 8.07 14.14 -10.51
N ALA A 749 9.38 14.39 -10.51
CA ALA A 749 10.45 13.41 -10.49
C ALA A 749 10.27 12.28 -9.46
N PRO A 750 9.95 12.54 -8.17
CA PRO A 750 9.80 11.49 -7.15
C PRO A 750 8.65 10.51 -7.40
N TYR A 751 7.75 10.85 -8.32
CA TYR A 751 6.55 10.06 -8.62
C TYR A 751 6.64 9.30 -9.95
N MET A 752 7.65 9.59 -10.79
CA MET A 752 7.73 9.07 -12.17
C MET A 752 7.73 7.54 -12.23
N ASP A 753 8.38 6.86 -11.28
CA ASP A 753 8.38 5.39 -11.19
C ASP A 753 6.99 4.77 -11.12
N LYS A 754 6.00 5.50 -10.56
CA LYS A 754 4.65 4.99 -10.37
C LYS A 754 3.85 4.92 -11.67
N PHE A 755 4.19 5.74 -12.66
CA PHE A 755 3.33 5.92 -13.82
C PHE A 755 4.05 5.83 -15.18
N VAL A 756 5.37 5.96 -15.25
CA VAL A 756 6.09 5.84 -16.53
C VAL A 756 5.86 4.46 -17.17
N TYR A 757 6.08 3.37 -16.44
CA TYR A 757 5.85 2.01 -16.97
C TYR A 757 4.38 1.74 -17.32
N PRO A 758 3.39 2.04 -16.47
CA PRO A 758 1.98 1.93 -16.85
C PRO A 758 1.60 2.74 -18.11
N VAL A 759 2.20 3.92 -18.31
CA VAL A 759 1.98 4.73 -19.51
C VAL A 759 2.64 4.07 -20.74
N LEU A 760 3.82 3.49 -20.59
CA LEU A 760 4.49 2.73 -21.65
C LEU A 760 3.73 1.44 -22.00
N ASP A 761 3.08 0.77 -21.06
CA ASP A 761 2.22 -0.39 -21.38
C ASP A 761 1.05 0.01 -22.27
N CYS A 762 0.56 1.25 -22.14
CA CYS A 762 -0.50 1.80 -23.01
C CYS A 762 -0.02 2.07 -24.44
N PHE A 763 1.27 1.97 -24.76
CA PHE A 763 1.81 2.18 -26.11
C PHE A 763 1.51 0.99 -27.03
N VAL A 764 1.27 -0.19 -26.48
CA VAL A 764 0.91 -1.40 -27.24
C VAL A 764 -0.56 -1.78 -27.11
N ASP A 765 -1.39 -0.86 -26.57
CA ASP A 765 -2.82 -1.10 -26.36
C ASP A 765 -3.56 -1.36 -27.68
N PRO A 766 -4.54 -2.28 -27.74
CA PRO A 766 -5.32 -2.52 -28.96
C PRO A 766 -6.05 -1.27 -29.46
N GLU A 767 -6.48 -0.38 -28.57
CA GLU A 767 -7.24 0.83 -28.91
C GLU A 767 -6.32 1.99 -29.31
N ASN A 768 -6.44 2.45 -30.56
CA ASN A 768 -5.61 3.54 -31.10
C ASN A 768 -5.68 4.83 -30.28
N ARG A 769 -6.85 5.11 -29.69
CA ARG A 769 -7.08 6.32 -28.90
C ARG A 769 -6.29 6.31 -27.59
N ILE A 770 -6.10 5.13 -26.99
CA ILE A 770 -5.26 4.97 -25.80
C ILE A 770 -3.81 5.20 -26.16
N ARG A 771 -3.32 4.59 -27.25
CA ARG A 771 -1.95 4.80 -27.74
C ARG A 771 -1.64 6.27 -28.05
N TYR A 772 -2.60 7.00 -28.63
CA TYR A 772 -2.46 8.44 -28.86
C TYR A 772 -2.37 9.24 -27.56
N PHE A 773 -3.31 9.04 -26.62
CA PHE A 773 -3.34 9.81 -25.37
C PHE A 773 -2.20 9.44 -24.41
N SER A 774 -1.67 8.21 -24.47
CA SER A 774 -0.49 7.83 -23.69
C SER A 774 0.76 8.53 -24.23
N ALA A 775 0.93 8.63 -25.56
CA ALA A 775 2.00 9.42 -26.16
C ALA A 775 1.88 10.92 -25.81
N GLU A 776 0.66 11.49 -25.85
CA GLU A 776 0.40 12.88 -25.43
C GLU A 776 0.66 13.08 -23.93
N CYS A 777 0.32 12.11 -23.08
CA CYS A 777 0.60 12.14 -21.65
C CYS A 777 2.10 12.16 -21.38
N LEU A 778 2.85 11.23 -22.00
CA LEU A 778 4.31 11.15 -21.83
C LEU A 778 5.04 12.36 -22.41
N TYR A 779 4.53 12.96 -23.49
CA TYR A 779 5.02 14.27 -23.98
C TYR A 779 4.91 15.35 -22.92
N ASN A 780 3.76 15.47 -22.25
CA ASN A 780 3.57 16.47 -21.20
C ASN A 780 4.46 16.22 -19.98
N ILE A 781 4.67 14.94 -19.61
CA ILE A 781 5.61 14.55 -18.55
C ILE A 781 7.05 14.93 -18.93
N ALA A 782 7.53 14.51 -20.09
CA ALA A 782 8.88 14.81 -20.57
C ALA A 782 9.14 16.32 -20.67
N LYS A 783 8.12 17.08 -21.08
CA LYS A 783 8.20 18.55 -21.20
C LYS A 783 8.47 19.24 -19.87
N VAL A 784 7.94 18.69 -18.77
CA VAL A 784 8.11 19.28 -17.43
C VAL A 784 9.29 18.71 -16.66
N SER A 785 9.59 17.42 -16.81
CA SER A 785 10.68 16.75 -16.10
C SER A 785 12.06 16.92 -16.77
N LYS A 786 12.10 17.28 -18.06
CA LYS A 786 13.34 17.55 -18.83
C LYS A 786 14.38 16.45 -18.63
N GLY A 787 15.60 16.78 -18.19
CA GLY A 787 16.70 15.83 -18.02
C GLY A 787 16.38 14.64 -17.12
N GLU A 788 15.44 14.76 -16.18
CA GLU A 788 15.05 13.65 -15.30
C GLU A 788 14.38 12.51 -16.08
N VAL A 789 13.70 12.80 -17.21
CA VAL A 789 13.07 11.76 -18.05
C VAL A 789 14.10 10.77 -18.62
N LEU A 790 15.37 11.18 -18.72
CA LEU A 790 16.43 10.37 -19.30
C LEU A 790 16.78 9.13 -18.46
N ILE A 791 16.38 9.08 -17.19
CA ILE A 791 16.49 7.87 -16.34
C ILE A 791 15.76 6.68 -16.99
N TYR A 792 14.66 6.94 -17.70
CA TYR A 792 13.83 5.94 -18.39
C TYR A 792 14.09 5.88 -19.89
N PHE A 793 15.22 6.44 -20.36
CA PHE A 793 15.47 6.63 -21.79
C PHE A 793 15.38 5.33 -22.59
N ASN A 794 15.98 4.24 -22.10
CA ASN A 794 16.02 2.96 -22.82
C ASN A 794 14.60 2.42 -23.07
N GLU A 795 13.74 2.45 -22.06
CA GLU A 795 12.38 1.93 -22.14
C GLU A 795 11.48 2.84 -23.00
N ILE A 796 11.63 4.16 -22.87
CA ILE A 796 10.92 5.13 -23.71
C ILE A 796 11.35 4.98 -25.17
N PHE A 797 12.65 4.85 -25.44
CA PHE A 797 13.20 4.65 -26.77
C PHE A 797 12.66 3.36 -27.42
N ASP A 798 12.65 2.25 -26.67
CA ASP A 798 12.14 0.98 -27.17
C ASP A 798 10.65 1.06 -27.50
N ALA A 799 9.86 1.69 -26.63
CA ALA A 799 8.43 1.86 -26.83
C ALA A 799 8.10 2.80 -28.01
N LEU A 800 8.81 3.92 -28.14
CA LEU A 800 8.66 4.87 -29.25
C LEU A 800 9.01 4.25 -30.61
N SER A 801 10.02 3.37 -30.65
CA SER A 801 10.41 2.67 -31.89
C SER A 801 9.26 1.83 -32.50
N LYS A 802 8.36 1.33 -31.63
CA LYS A 802 7.16 0.57 -32.01
C LYS A 802 6.05 1.52 -32.48
N LEU A 803 5.84 2.64 -31.78
CA LEU A 803 4.86 3.67 -32.16
C LEU A 803 5.18 4.37 -33.47
N ALA A 804 6.47 4.57 -33.79
CA ALA A 804 6.90 5.12 -35.07
C ALA A 804 6.41 4.27 -36.26
N ALA A 805 6.19 2.97 -36.05
CA ALA A 805 5.67 2.03 -37.03
C ALA A 805 4.16 1.76 -36.91
N ASP A 806 3.41 2.51 -36.10
CA ASP A 806 1.97 2.25 -35.84
C ASP A 806 1.12 2.31 -37.12
N SER A 807 0.06 1.50 -37.20
CA SER A 807 -0.85 1.52 -38.35
C SER A 807 -1.67 2.82 -38.44
N GLU A 808 -1.87 3.51 -37.31
CA GLU A 808 -2.71 4.70 -37.21
C GLU A 808 -1.92 6.01 -37.32
N LEU A 809 -2.30 6.86 -38.27
CA LEU A 809 -1.61 8.12 -38.54
C LEU A 809 -1.67 9.10 -37.35
N SER A 810 -2.79 9.11 -36.61
CA SER A 810 -2.95 9.97 -35.43
C SER A 810 -1.94 9.63 -34.33
N VAL A 811 -1.72 8.34 -34.07
CA VAL A 811 -0.74 7.84 -33.10
C VAL A 811 0.67 8.18 -33.54
N LYS A 812 1.00 7.99 -34.83
CA LYS A 812 2.29 8.38 -35.41
C LYS A 812 2.60 9.87 -35.19
N ASN A 813 1.63 10.75 -35.47
CA ASN A 813 1.80 12.19 -35.26
C ASN A 813 2.02 12.53 -33.78
N GLY A 814 1.34 11.83 -32.86
CA GLY A 814 1.55 12.00 -31.41
C GLY A 814 2.93 11.53 -30.95
N ALA A 815 3.37 10.37 -31.46
CA ALA A 815 4.69 9.82 -31.18
C ALA A 815 5.82 10.71 -31.72
N GLU A 816 5.64 11.31 -32.90
CA GLU A 816 6.62 12.22 -33.51
C GLU A 816 6.87 13.47 -32.64
N LEU A 817 5.83 14.01 -31.99
CA LEU A 817 5.99 15.15 -31.08
C LEU A 817 6.82 14.80 -29.84
N LEU A 818 6.59 13.61 -29.27
CA LEU A 818 7.35 13.08 -28.14
C LEU A 818 8.79 12.75 -28.54
N ASP A 819 8.99 12.10 -29.69
CA ASP A 819 10.29 11.78 -30.27
C ASP A 819 11.15 13.04 -30.47
N ARG A 820 10.60 14.09 -31.08
CA ARG A 820 11.31 15.35 -31.28
C ARG A 820 11.70 16.00 -29.95
N LEU A 821 10.79 16.05 -28.99
CA LEU A 821 11.07 16.61 -27.67
C LEU A 821 12.16 15.82 -26.94
N LEU A 822 12.13 14.49 -27.01
CA LEU A 822 13.14 13.65 -26.37
C LEU A 822 14.51 13.86 -27.02
N LYS A 823 14.58 14.03 -28.34
CA LYS A 823 15.82 14.38 -29.06
C LYS A 823 16.38 15.72 -28.60
N ASP A 824 15.51 16.73 -28.45
CA ASP A 824 15.90 18.04 -27.92
C ASP A 824 16.48 17.91 -26.50
N ILE A 825 15.84 17.13 -25.62
CA ILE A 825 16.32 16.89 -24.25
C ILE A 825 17.66 16.16 -24.24
N VAL A 826 17.84 15.14 -25.08
CA VAL A 826 19.10 14.39 -25.19
C VAL A 826 20.23 15.30 -25.66
N ALA A 827 19.99 16.11 -26.70
CA ALA A 827 20.98 17.05 -27.20
C ALA A 827 21.39 18.11 -26.16
N GLU A 828 20.46 18.55 -25.31
CA GLU A 828 20.71 19.56 -24.27
C GLU A 828 21.36 18.97 -23.01
N SER A 829 20.96 17.77 -22.58
CA SER A 829 21.16 17.30 -21.20
C SER A 829 21.90 15.97 -21.04
N ALA A 830 22.01 15.13 -22.09
CA ALA A 830 22.48 13.75 -21.94
C ALA A 830 23.91 13.61 -21.41
N SER A 831 24.80 14.56 -21.72
CA SER A 831 26.20 14.51 -21.31
C SER A 831 26.49 15.10 -19.93
N VAL A 832 25.56 15.87 -19.35
CA VAL A 832 25.81 16.70 -18.15
C VAL A 832 24.81 16.51 -17.03
N TYR A 833 23.60 16.04 -17.30
CA TYR A 833 22.53 16.03 -16.31
C TYR A 833 22.72 14.93 -15.26
N ILE A 834 22.64 15.33 -13.99
CA ILE A 834 22.69 14.46 -12.81
C ILE A 834 21.28 14.46 -12.19
N PRO A 835 20.68 13.29 -11.92
CA PRO A 835 19.36 13.19 -11.30
C PRO A 835 19.25 14.02 -10.02
N ILE A 836 18.16 14.76 -9.88
CA ILE A 836 17.90 15.56 -8.66
C ILE A 836 17.53 14.64 -7.49
N HIS A 837 16.89 13.50 -7.79
CA HIS A 837 16.44 12.53 -6.80
C HIS A 837 17.14 11.18 -7.01
N ALA A 838 18.15 10.90 -6.18
CA ALA A 838 18.93 9.67 -6.26
C ALA A 838 18.12 8.38 -5.99
N GLU A 839 16.94 8.48 -5.36
CA GLU A 839 16.05 7.34 -5.08
C GLU A 839 15.30 6.81 -6.31
N SER A 840 15.25 7.58 -7.42
CA SER A 840 14.67 7.16 -8.71
C SER A 840 15.60 6.22 -9.50
N GLU A 841 16.84 6.00 -9.04
CA GLU A 841 17.77 5.07 -9.68
C GLU A 841 17.30 3.63 -9.49
N LYS A 842 16.99 2.94 -10.60
CA LYS A 842 16.86 1.48 -10.58
C LYS A 842 18.23 0.81 -10.45
N PRO A 843 18.38 -0.22 -9.60
CA PRO A 843 19.57 -1.07 -9.61
C PRO A 843 19.62 -1.86 -10.93
N TYR A 844 20.73 -1.72 -11.66
CA TYR A 844 21.01 -2.50 -12.85
C TYR A 844 21.23 -3.98 -12.48
N ASN A 845 20.50 -4.89 -13.13
CA ASN A 845 20.68 -6.33 -12.95
C ASN A 845 21.86 -6.78 -13.84
N GLU A 846 23.04 -6.99 -13.26
CA GLU A 846 24.27 -7.43 -13.97
C GLU A 846 24.15 -8.81 -14.67
N SER A 847 23.00 -9.48 -14.58
CA SER A 847 22.77 -10.85 -15.03
C SER A 847 22.45 -11.01 -16.53
N GLN A 848 22.37 -9.92 -17.31
CA GLN A 848 22.18 -9.97 -18.76
C GLN A 848 23.22 -9.13 -19.51
N GLY A 849 24.31 -9.77 -19.92
CA GLY A 849 25.28 -9.22 -20.87
C GLY A 849 26.72 -9.34 -20.41
N VAL A 850 27.53 -10.10 -21.16
CA VAL A 850 28.98 -10.20 -20.97
C VAL A 850 29.61 -8.83 -21.26
N LEU A 851 29.96 -8.08 -20.21
CA LEU A 851 30.66 -6.80 -20.35
C LEU A 851 32.17 -7.03 -20.48
N VAL A 852 32.76 -6.46 -21.54
CA VAL A 852 34.18 -6.14 -21.60
C VAL A 852 34.47 -5.03 -20.58
N PRO A 853 35.53 -5.10 -19.76
CA PRO A 853 35.76 -4.11 -18.70
C PRO A 853 36.26 -2.79 -19.30
N HIS A 854 35.46 -1.74 -19.20
CA HIS A 854 35.96 -0.37 -19.22
C HIS A 854 36.03 0.18 -17.79
N PRO A 855 37.06 0.98 -17.43
CA PRO A 855 37.24 1.44 -16.07
C PRO A 855 36.13 2.44 -15.72
N VAL A 856 35.20 2.04 -14.87
CA VAL A 856 34.22 2.94 -14.26
C VAL A 856 34.96 3.72 -13.17
N ASP A 857 35.06 5.04 -13.31
CA ASP A 857 35.65 5.91 -12.30
C ASP A 857 34.74 5.90 -11.04
N PRO A 858 35.20 5.39 -9.88
CA PRO A 858 34.36 5.23 -8.68
C PRO A 858 33.90 6.56 -8.05
N TYR A 859 34.35 7.70 -8.57
CA TYR A 859 34.10 9.04 -8.02
C TYR A 859 33.30 9.98 -8.94
N SER A 860 32.82 9.51 -10.09
CA SER A 860 31.94 10.28 -10.98
C SER A 860 30.49 10.23 -10.48
N ALA A 861 29.83 11.38 -10.31
CA ALA A 861 28.38 11.43 -10.13
C ALA A 861 27.69 10.68 -11.29
N LYS A 862 26.78 9.75 -10.99
CA LYS A 862 26.06 8.99 -12.01
C LYS A 862 25.12 9.93 -12.77
N LYS A 863 25.31 10.02 -14.09
CA LYS A 863 24.48 10.82 -14.99
C LYS A 863 23.15 10.11 -15.26
N ALA A 864 22.10 10.86 -15.57
CA ALA A 864 20.77 10.28 -15.84
C ALA A 864 20.75 9.44 -17.13
N PHE A 865 21.52 9.84 -18.15
CA PHE A 865 21.73 9.07 -19.36
C PHE A 865 23.13 8.44 -19.37
N SER A 866 23.21 7.18 -19.80
CA SER A 866 24.47 6.48 -19.99
C SER A 866 24.48 5.78 -21.33
N LEU A 867 25.37 6.23 -22.21
CA LEU A 867 25.53 5.61 -23.51
C LEU A 867 25.92 4.13 -23.39
N ALA A 868 26.82 3.78 -22.46
CA ALA A 868 27.25 2.40 -22.23
C ALA A 868 26.07 1.45 -21.89
N HIS A 869 25.06 1.94 -21.16
CA HIS A 869 23.86 1.16 -20.84
C HIS A 869 22.86 1.10 -22.00
N PHE A 870 22.92 2.04 -22.95
CA PHE A 870 22.05 2.08 -24.12
C PHE A 870 22.54 1.20 -25.27
N ILE A 871 23.85 1.07 -25.49
CA ILE A 871 24.45 0.34 -26.63
C ILE A 871 23.95 -1.11 -26.78
N PRO A 872 23.79 -1.92 -25.71
CA PRO A 872 23.24 -3.27 -25.85
C PRO A 872 21.84 -3.30 -26.49
N LEU A 873 20.97 -2.37 -26.09
CA LEU A 873 19.62 -2.23 -26.66
C LEU A 873 19.70 -1.81 -28.14
N LEU A 874 20.55 -0.85 -28.47
CA LEU A 874 20.76 -0.40 -29.86
C LEU A 874 21.25 -1.56 -30.75
N ARG A 875 22.23 -2.33 -30.28
CA ARG A 875 22.78 -3.50 -30.98
C ARG A 875 21.73 -4.56 -31.27
N GLU A 876 20.81 -4.82 -30.34
CA GLU A 876 19.71 -5.75 -30.58
C GLU A 876 18.73 -5.19 -31.62
N ARG A 877 18.37 -3.90 -31.50
CA ARG A 877 17.34 -3.26 -32.33
C ARG A 877 17.80 -2.90 -33.74
N ILE A 878 19.10 -2.81 -34.01
CA ILE A 878 19.61 -2.44 -35.34
C ILE A 878 19.21 -3.42 -36.45
N TYR A 879 18.80 -4.65 -36.12
CA TYR A 879 18.41 -5.67 -37.10
C TYR A 879 16.92 -5.72 -37.45
N VAL A 880 16.13 -4.72 -37.06
CA VAL A 880 14.70 -4.62 -37.42
C VAL A 880 14.46 -4.60 -38.93
N VAL A 881 13.29 -5.08 -39.36
CA VAL A 881 12.90 -5.16 -40.78
C VAL A 881 12.06 -3.94 -41.23
N SER A 882 11.31 -3.33 -40.32
CA SER A 882 10.40 -2.20 -40.64
C SER A 882 11.18 -0.96 -41.12
N PRO A 883 10.93 -0.43 -42.32
CA PRO A 883 11.64 0.74 -42.83
C PRO A 883 11.40 2.00 -41.99
N PHE A 884 10.21 2.15 -41.40
CA PHE A 884 9.89 3.24 -40.48
C PHE A 884 10.75 3.18 -39.21
N THR A 885 10.95 1.98 -38.66
CA THR A 885 11.79 1.78 -37.48
C THR A 885 13.27 1.97 -37.83
N ARG A 886 13.70 1.59 -39.04
CA ARG A 886 15.08 1.86 -39.52
C ARG A 886 15.34 3.37 -39.62
N SER A 887 14.44 4.14 -40.23
CA SER A 887 14.54 5.61 -40.27
C SER A 887 14.58 6.23 -38.86
N TYR A 888 13.76 5.71 -37.94
CA TYR A 888 13.78 6.12 -36.54
C TYR A 888 15.15 5.87 -35.87
N LEU A 889 15.72 4.67 -36.05
CA LEU A 889 17.02 4.32 -35.50
C LEU A 889 18.15 5.19 -36.07
N VAL A 890 18.19 5.37 -37.40
CA VAL A 890 19.19 6.25 -38.04
C VAL A 890 19.08 7.69 -37.53
N SER A 891 17.85 8.20 -37.37
CA SER A 891 17.63 9.53 -36.83
C SER A 891 18.12 9.68 -35.39
N TRP A 892 17.95 8.67 -34.53
CA TRP A 892 18.45 8.69 -33.16
C TRP A 892 19.96 8.55 -33.06
N ILE A 893 20.57 7.68 -33.87
CA ILE A 893 22.03 7.55 -33.94
C ILE A 893 22.65 8.88 -34.36
N THR A 894 22.04 9.58 -35.33
CA THR A 894 22.47 10.92 -35.76
C THR A 894 22.41 11.95 -34.61
N VAL A 895 21.35 11.92 -33.79
CA VAL A 895 21.24 12.85 -32.64
C VAL A 895 22.27 12.53 -31.56
N LEU A 896 22.48 11.25 -31.25
CA LEU A 896 23.49 10.84 -30.27
C LEU A 896 24.92 11.18 -30.73
N ASP A 897 25.18 11.05 -32.04
CA ASP A 897 26.45 11.43 -32.67
C ASP A 897 26.69 12.94 -32.63
N SER A 898 25.62 13.74 -32.75
CA SER A 898 25.72 15.20 -32.69
C SER A 898 26.11 15.77 -31.32
N VAL A 899 26.19 14.93 -30.27
CA VAL A 899 26.62 15.30 -28.91
C VAL A 899 28.05 14.78 -28.66
N PRO A 900 29.10 15.60 -28.86
CA PRO A 900 30.49 15.13 -28.87
C PRO A 900 30.95 14.52 -27.55
N GLU A 901 30.39 14.95 -26.42
CA GLU A 901 30.73 14.45 -25.09
C GLU A 901 30.21 13.04 -24.80
N LEU A 902 29.30 12.49 -25.62
CA LEU A 902 28.85 11.11 -25.51
C LEU A 902 29.85 10.12 -26.10
N GLU A 903 30.75 10.58 -26.99
CA GLU A 903 31.79 9.76 -27.63
C GLU A 903 31.24 8.49 -28.32
N LEU A 904 30.11 8.61 -29.03
CA LEU A 904 29.39 7.49 -29.66
C LEU A 904 30.26 6.63 -30.57
N ILE A 905 31.21 7.25 -31.27
CA ILE A 905 32.14 6.59 -32.18
C ILE A 905 32.99 5.49 -31.51
N SER A 906 33.22 5.55 -30.19
CA SER A 906 33.93 4.50 -29.45
C SER A 906 33.18 3.16 -29.47
N TYR A 907 31.86 3.19 -29.69
CA TYR A 907 30.97 2.02 -29.73
C TYR A 907 30.57 1.59 -31.15
N LEU A 908 31.10 2.26 -32.18
CA LEU A 908 30.77 1.99 -33.59
C LEU A 908 30.75 0.50 -33.98
N PRO A 909 31.72 -0.35 -33.56
CA PRO A 909 31.70 -1.78 -33.92
C PRO A 909 30.41 -2.52 -33.53
N GLU A 910 29.74 -2.12 -32.44
CA GLU A 910 28.57 -2.84 -31.91
C GLU A 910 27.32 -2.71 -32.80
N PHE A 911 27.26 -1.70 -33.69
CA PHE A 911 26.09 -1.46 -34.54
C PHE A 911 26.42 -1.18 -36.03
N LEU A 912 27.70 -1.10 -36.40
CA LEU A 912 28.15 -0.82 -37.78
C LEU A 912 27.61 -1.83 -38.80
N GLU A 913 27.60 -3.12 -38.49
CA GLU A 913 27.09 -4.17 -39.39
C GLU A 913 25.62 -3.93 -39.76
N GLY A 914 24.80 -3.51 -38.79
CA GLY A 914 23.40 -3.17 -39.01
C GLY A 914 23.22 -1.97 -39.94
N LEU A 915 24.04 -0.94 -39.79
CA LEU A 915 24.02 0.23 -40.68
C LEU A 915 24.45 -0.12 -42.11
N LEU A 916 25.44 -0.99 -42.29
CA LEU A 916 25.85 -1.46 -43.62
C LEU A 916 24.70 -2.21 -44.32
N LYS A 917 23.90 -2.98 -43.57
CA LYS A 917 22.67 -3.61 -44.11
C LYS A 917 21.63 -2.58 -44.54
N TYR A 918 21.54 -1.42 -43.87
CA TYR A 918 20.58 -0.35 -44.23
C TYR A 918 20.94 0.36 -45.54
N LEU A 919 22.20 0.35 -45.97
CA LEU A 919 22.58 0.85 -47.30
C LEU A 919 21.91 0.06 -48.45
N SER A 920 21.53 -1.19 -48.17
CA SER A 920 20.80 -2.05 -49.12
C SER A 920 19.28 -2.07 -48.86
N ASP A 921 18.74 -1.16 -48.05
CA ASP A 921 17.30 -1.08 -47.77
C ASP A 921 16.50 -0.76 -49.05
N PRO A 922 15.32 -1.37 -49.29
CA PRO A 922 14.48 -1.02 -50.43
C PRO A 922 13.98 0.44 -50.43
N THR A 923 13.90 1.07 -49.26
CA THR A 923 13.41 2.44 -49.04
C THR A 923 14.52 3.47 -49.26
N GLU A 924 14.30 4.41 -50.17
CA GLU A 924 15.31 5.42 -50.53
C GLU A 924 15.70 6.33 -49.35
N ASP A 925 14.72 6.78 -48.57
CA ASP A 925 14.97 7.66 -47.43
C ASP A 925 15.87 7.01 -46.37
N VAL A 926 15.68 5.70 -46.11
CA VAL A 926 16.54 4.94 -45.17
C VAL A 926 17.97 4.88 -45.70
N ARG A 927 18.15 4.57 -46.99
CA ARG A 927 19.48 4.49 -47.61
C ARG A 927 20.21 5.83 -47.56
N VAL A 928 19.54 6.91 -47.95
CA VAL A 928 20.13 8.26 -48.00
C VAL A 928 20.49 8.74 -46.60
N ALA A 929 19.60 8.57 -45.61
CA ALA A 929 19.90 8.95 -44.23
C ALA A 929 21.07 8.13 -43.64
N THR A 930 21.14 6.83 -43.97
CA THR A 930 22.25 5.96 -43.54
C THR A 930 23.57 6.35 -44.21
N GLU A 931 23.56 6.70 -45.49
CA GLU A 931 24.75 7.17 -46.22
C GLU A 931 25.31 8.45 -45.61
N VAL A 932 24.45 9.41 -45.28
CA VAL A 932 24.84 10.65 -44.61
C VAL A 932 25.46 10.36 -43.24
N LEU A 933 24.80 9.53 -42.42
CA LEU A 933 25.30 9.16 -41.10
C LEU A 933 26.67 8.45 -41.16
N LEU A 934 26.86 7.51 -42.09
CA LEU A 934 28.15 6.84 -42.27
C LEU A 934 29.24 7.79 -42.76
N ALA A 935 28.90 8.76 -43.62
CA ALA A 935 29.82 9.81 -44.04
C ALA A 935 30.24 10.69 -42.84
N ASP A 936 29.32 10.94 -41.90
CA ASP A 936 29.58 11.72 -40.68
C ASP A 936 30.55 10.96 -39.75
N PHE A 937 30.29 9.68 -39.48
CA PHE A 937 31.22 8.84 -38.73
C PHE A 937 32.61 8.76 -39.38
N LEU A 938 32.69 8.64 -40.71
CA LEU A 938 33.98 8.64 -41.41
C LEU A 938 34.75 9.96 -41.24
N ARG A 939 34.04 11.10 -41.25
CA ARG A 939 34.64 12.40 -40.97
C ARG A 939 35.15 12.46 -39.52
N GLU A 940 34.34 12.03 -38.56
CA GLU A 940 34.73 12.01 -37.14
C GLU A 940 35.93 11.10 -36.88
N ILE A 941 35.96 9.88 -37.44
CA ILE A 941 37.12 8.95 -37.34
C ILE A 941 38.40 9.64 -37.84
N ARG A 942 38.30 10.38 -38.95
CA ARG A 942 39.44 11.12 -39.51
C ARG A 942 39.89 12.23 -38.57
N ASP A 943 38.95 12.98 -37.99
CA ASP A 943 39.23 14.09 -37.10
C ASP A 943 39.83 13.63 -35.76
N VAL A 944 39.27 12.59 -35.13
CA VAL A 944 39.81 11.94 -33.93
C VAL A 944 41.23 11.40 -34.18
N THR A 945 41.47 10.79 -35.35
CA THR A 945 42.80 10.30 -35.72
C THR A 945 43.82 11.43 -35.87
N VAL A 946 43.40 12.60 -36.37
CA VAL A 946 44.25 13.81 -36.48
C VAL A 946 44.55 14.39 -35.10
N VAL A 947 43.54 14.51 -34.22
CA VAL A 947 43.69 14.98 -32.84
C VAL A 947 44.63 14.07 -32.06
N ARG A 948 44.46 12.75 -32.15
CA ARG A 948 45.33 11.76 -31.50
C ARG A 948 46.78 11.83 -31.99
N ARG A 949 47.01 11.96 -33.31
CA ARG A 949 48.37 12.16 -33.86
C ARG A 949 49.01 13.47 -33.38
N ARG A 950 48.22 14.53 -33.14
CA ARG A 950 48.70 15.80 -32.57
C ARG A 950 49.03 15.64 -31.08
N SER A 951 48.17 15.00 -30.29
CA SER A 951 48.38 14.72 -28.87
C SER A 951 49.58 13.79 -28.63
N GLU A 952 49.76 12.74 -29.44
CA GLU A 952 50.92 11.84 -29.38
C GLU A 952 52.23 12.54 -29.76
N LYS A 953 52.20 13.50 -30.69
CA LYS A 953 53.36 14.36 -31.01
C LYS A 953 53.68 15.34 -29.89
N LEU A 954 52.66 15.91 -29.24
CA LEU A 954 52.83 16.80 -28.10
C LEU A 954 53.41 16.05 -26.88
N ALA A 955 52.89 14.85 -26.57
CA ALA A 955 53.36 13.98 -25.49
C ALA A 955 54.79 13.46 -25.70
N LYS A 956 55.21 13.25 -26.97
CA LYS A 956 56.61 12.92 -27.30
C LYS A 956 57.56 14.13 -27.16
N SER A 957 57.07 15.36 -27.26
CA SER A 957 57.89 16.57 -27.08
C SER A 957 58.13 16.94 -25.61
N THR A 958 57.24 16.56 -24.69
CA THR A 958 57.39 16.79 -23.25
C THR A 958 58.31 15.79 -22.54
N HIS A 959 58.65 14.65 -23.17
CA HIS A 959 59.54 13.64 -22.59
C HIS A 959 61.05 13.83 -22.89
N THR A 960 61.46 14.95 -23.51
CA THR A 960 62.87 15.20 -23.92
C THR A 960 63.60 16.33 -23.17
N VAL A 961 63.03 16.87 -22.09
CA VAL A 961 63.70 17.88 -21.25
C VAL A 961 63.59 17.50 -19.78
N GLY A 962 64.62 16.81 -19.25
CA GLY A 962 64.67 16.51 -17.83
C GLY A 962 65.72 15.49 -17.39
N ASP A 963 66.93 15.48 -17.96
CA ASP A 963 68.07 14.76 -17.39
C ASP A 963 69.34 15.63 -17.44
N THR A 964 69.64 16.34 -16.33
CA THR A 964 71.01 16.71 -15.97
C THR A 964 71.11 17.03 -14.47
N GLU A 965 71.67 16.07 -13.74
CA GLU A 965 72.59 16.18 -12.58
C GLU A 965 72.33 17.19 -11.43
N SER A 966 72.00 16.64 -10.24
CA SER A 966 72.95 16.42 -9.12
C SER A 966 72.54 16.86 -7.69
N ILE A 967 72.93 16.00 -6.73
CA ILE A 967 73.27 16.21 -5.30
C ILE A 967 72.16 16.08 -4.21
N VAL A 968 72.42 15.12 -3.31
CA VAL A 968 71.79 14.67 -2.03
C VAL A 968 72.13 15.68 -0.89
N PRO A 969 71.36 15.92 0.21
CA PRO A 969 70.88 14.90 1.15
C PRO A 969 69.54 15.10 1.90
N SER A 970 69.21 14.02 2.61
CA SER A 970 68.12 13.73 3.55
C SER A 970 67.76 14.78 4.59
N GLU A 971 66.48 14.78 4.96
CA GLU A 971 65.83 14.82 6.30
C GLU A 971 64.32 14.98 6.00
N GLY A 972 63.33 14.28 6.55
CA GLY A 972 63.05 13.93 7.93
C GLY A 972 61.63 14.46 8.27
N GLY A 973 60.65 13.57 8.46
CA GLY A 973 59.51 13.78 9.36
C GLY A 973 58.29 14.61 8.92
N GLN A 974 57.13 13.94 9.02
CA GLN A 974 55.92 14.39 9.74
C GLN A 974 54.91 15.38 9.11
N THR A 975 53.76 14.79 8.74
CA THR A 975 52.37 15.10 9.16
C THR A 975 51.75 16.49 8.99
N GLU A 976 50.55 16.41 8.43
CA GLU A 976 49.29 17.12 8.75
C GLU A 976 48.77 18.21 7.80
N HIS A 977 47.66 17.82 7.17
CA HIS A 977 46.58 18.62 6.61
C HIS A 977 46.08 19.72 7.56
N SER A 978 45.70 20.88 7.01
CA SER A 978 44.28 21.25 6.95
C SER A 978 44.03 22.33 5.90
N ILE A 979 42.85 22.23 5.31
CA ILE A 979 42.21 23.11 4.33
C ILE A 979 41.25 24.03 5.09
N THR A 980 41.14 25.28 4.63
CA THR A 980 39.93 26.15 4.58
C THR A 980 40.40 27.42 3.85
N ASP A 981 39.64 28.15 3.04
CA ASP A 981 38.21 28.19 2.77
C ASP A 981 38.00 28.92 1.42
N SER A 982 36.81 28.71 0.87
CA SER A 982 36.10 29.36 -0.25
C SER A 982 36.02 30.92 -0.16
N PRO A 983 35.23 31.68 -0.98
CA PRO A 983 34.54 31.40 -2.25
C PRO A 983 34.50 32.63 -3.26
N GLU A 984 33.68 32.47 -4.30
CA GLU A 984 32.72 33.46 -4.87
C GLU A 984 33.03 34.31 -6.13
N ARG A 985 32.10 34.14 -7.12
CA ARG A 985 31.41 35.15 -7.98
C ARG A 985 32.24 35.96 -8.97
N ALA A 986 31.76 36.40 -10.14
CA ALA A 986 30.56 36.26 -10.98
C ALA A 986 30.80 37.19 -12.21
N VAL A 987 29.80 37.32 -13.10
CA VAL A 987 29.41 38.55 -13.85
C VAL A 987 29.71 38.65 -15.38
N PHE A 988 28.58 38.60 -16.13
CA PHE A 988 28.07 39.44 -17.25
C PHE A 988 28.51 39.28 -18.73
N LEU A 989 27.51 38.82 -19.51
CA LEU A 989 26.93 39.33 -20.78
C LEU A 989 27.53 40.58 -21.47
N ALA A 990 27.66 40.55 -22.81
CA ALA A 990 26.74 41.26 -23.74
C ALA A 990 27.13 41.16 -25.25
N ASP A 991 26.09 40.98 -26.07
CA ASP A 991 25.77 41.56 -27.40
C ASP A 991 26.49 41.19 -28.72
N HIS A 992 25.75 40.42 -29.54
CA HIS A 992 25.15 40.79 -30.86
C HIS A 992 25.96 41.62 -31.87
N ASP A 993 26.23 41.11 -33.09
CA ASP A 993 25.31 41.13 -34.25
C ASP A 993 26.00 40.75 -35.60
N ASP A 994 25.16 40.26 -36.51
CA ASP A 994 25.20 40.31 -37.99
C ASP A 994 26.18 39.46 -38.85
N ALA A 995 25.59 38.36 -39.37
CA ALA A 995 25.30 38.11 -40.80
C ALA A 995 26.35 38.40 -41.90
N GLN A 996 26.79 37.34 -42.60
CA GLN A 996 26.59 37.12 -44.07
C GLN A 996 27.48 35.96 -44.59
N TYR A 997 26.84 34.96 -45.21
CA TYR A 997 27.42 34.08 -46.25
C TYR A 997 27.40 34.83 -47.61
N PRO A 998 28.10 34.45 -48.71
CA PRO A 998 28.59 33.10 -49.08
C PRO A 998 29.94 33.04 -49.87
N ASP A 999 30.20 31.85 -50.42
CA ASP A 999 30.99 31.53 -51.64
C ASP A 999 32.49 31.14 -51.56
N SER A 1000 32.68 29.81 -51.61
CA SER A 1000 33.37 29.04 -52.66
C SER A 1000 34.86 29.26 -53.00
N GLU A 1001 35.51 28.11 -53.18
CA GLU A 1001 36.63 27.75 -54.06
C GLU A 1001 37.97 27.34 -53.42
N TYR A 1002 38.36 26.14 -53.84
CA TYR A 1002 39.55 25.36 -53.57
C TYR A 1002 40.85 26.07 -53.99
N LYS A 1003 41.93 25.93 -53.19
CA LYS A 1003 43.18 25.24 -53.61
C LYS A 1003 44.25 25.16 -52.52
N GLU A 1004 45.06 24.11 -52.68
CA GLU A 1004 46.11 23.56 -51.81
C GLU A 1004 47.33 24.44 -51.53
N ASP A 1005 47.98 24.08 -50.42
CA ASP A 1005 49.39 24.18 -50.06
C ASP A 1005 50.04 25.54 -49.79
N ARG A 1006 50.38 25.76 -48.50
CA ARG A 1006 51.77 25.75 -48.01
C ARG A 1006 51.83 25.98 -46.49
N ALA A 1007 52.69 25.20 -45.84
CA ALA A 1007 53.07 25.40 -44.45
C ALA A 1007 53.90 26.67 -44.26
N SER A 1008 53.59 27.46 -43.24
CA SER A 1008 54.54 28.28 -42.49
C SER A 1008 54.00 28.61 -41.09
N ASP A 1009 54.89 28.54 -40.12
CA ASP A 1009 54.75 28.61 -38.67
C ASP A 1009 54.12 29.89 -38.07
N PHE A 1010 53.87 29.77 -36.76
CA PHE A 1010 53.55 30.73 -35.68
C PHE A 1010 52.04 30.92 -35.42
N ASP A 1011 51.51 30.79 -34.20
CA ASP A 1011 52.11 31.02 -32.89
C ASP A 1011 51.42 30.19 -31.79
N VAL A 1012 52.21 29.78 -30.79
CA VAL A 1012 51.76 29.07 -29.58
C VAL A 1012 51.19 30.09 -28.59
N ARG A 1013 49.93 29.90 -28.15
CA ARG A 1013 49.37 30.29 -26.84
C ARG A 1013 47.88 29.91 -26.77
N ASP A 1014 47.58 28.72 -26.27
CA ASP A 1014 46.72 28.52 -25.09
C ASP A 1014 46.72 27.03 -24.72
N ALA A 1015 47.25 26.69 -23.54
CA ALA A 1015 47.27 25.33 -23.03
C ALA A 1015 46.16 25.23 -21.99
N GLY A 1016 45.00 24.70 -22.40
CA GLY A 1016 43.89 24.46 -21.48
C GLY A 1016 42.53 24.15 -22.11
N SER A 1017 42.32 24.40 -23.41
CA SER A 1017 41.06 24.05 -24.07
C SER A 1017 40.99 22.54 -24.33
N TRP A 1018 40.09 21.82 -23.64
CA TRP A 1018 39.70 20.45 -24.00
C TRP A 1018 39.23 20.44 -25.46
N VAL A 1019 39.79 19.53 -26.26
CA VAL A 1019 39.39 19.34 -27.66
C VAL A 1019 38.51 18.09 -27.73
N PRO A 1020 37.28 18.16 -28.29
CA PRO A 1020 36.47 16.98 -28.54
C PRO A 1020 37.28 15.88 -29.26
N GLY A 1021 37.20 14.63 -28.80
CA GLY A 1021 37.95 13.51 -29.36
C GLY A 1021 39.34 13.24 -28.75
N GLN A 1022 39.80 14.04 -27.77
CA GLN A 1022 41.12 13.89 -27.15
C GLN A 1022 41.27 12.64 -26.24
N GLY A 1023 40.16 11.99 -25.88
CA GLY A 1023 40.10 10.74 -25.07
C GLY A 1023 39.52 9.50 -25.77
N VAL A 1024 38.98 9.66 -26.98
CA VAL A 1024 38.23 8.62 -27.72
C VAL A 1024 39.14 7.48 -28.19
N LYS A 1025 38.75 6.22 -27.91
CA LYS A 1025 39.44 5.01 -28.37
C LYS A 1025 38.60 4.27 -29.40
N ILE A 1026 38.98 4.41 -30.66
CA ILE A 1026 38.36 3.69 -31.79
C ILE A 1026 39.02 2.31 -31.94
N ASP A 1027 38.22 1.25 -31.96
CA ASP A 1027 38.66 -0.13 -32.19
C ASP A 1027 38.76 -0.43 -33.70
N PHE A 1028 39.84 0.05 -34.32
CA PHE A 1028 40.11 -0.17 -35.75
C PHE A 1028 40.13 -1.66 -36.17
N PRO A 1029 40.73 -2.60 -35.39
CA PRO A 1029 40.66 -4.03 -35.71
C PRO A 1029 39.24 -4.55 -35.93
N SER A 1030 38.34 -4.32 -34.97
CA SER A 1030 36.96 -4.81 -35.04
C SER A 1030 36.17 -4.18 -36.21
N ILE A 1031 36.39 -2.88 -36.48
CA ILE A 1031 35.78 -2.21 -37.64
C ILE A 1031 36.24 -2.85 -38.96
N VAL A 1032 37.54 -3.13 -39.09
CA VAL A 1032 38.11 -3.73 -40.32
C VAL A 1032 37.59 -5.16 -40.52
N GLU A 1033 37.46 -5.95 -39.45
CA GLU A 1033 36.90 -7.31 -39.50
C GLU A 1033 35.46 -7.30 -40.04
N ILE A 1034 34.59 -6.43 -39.48
CA ILE A 1034 33.21 -6.26 -39.95
C ILE A 1034 33.17 -5.88 -41.45
N LEU A 1035 34.04 -4.98 -41.88
CA LEU A 1035 34.11 -4.57 -43.30
C LEU A 1035 34.58 -5.70 -44.21
N ILE A 1036 35.53 -6.54 -43.77
CA ILE A 1036 36.01 -7.70 -44.53
C ILE A 1036 34.91 -8.76 -44.69
N GLU A 1037 34.16 -9.06 -43.62
CA GLU A 1037 33.06 -10.03 -43.68
C GLU A 1037 31.95 -9.62 -44.67
N GLN A 1038 31.69 -8.32 -44.82
CA GLN A 1038 30.74 -7.80 -45.81
C GLN A 1038 31.28 -7.79 -47.26
N LEU A 1039 32.60 -7.92 -47.45
CA LEU A 1039 33.25 -7.98 -48.77
C LEU A 1039 33.34 -9.41 -49.34
N ASP A 1040 33.26 -10.45 -48.50
CA ASP A 1040 33.40 -11.86 -48.89
C ASP A 1040 32.05 -12.54 -49.27
N GLY A 1041 30.90 -11.86 -49.14
CA GLY A 1041 29.58 -12.30 -49.62
C GLY A 1041 29.26 -11.84 -51.05
N GLU A 1042 28.48 -12.61 -51.82
CA GLU A 1042 28.10 -12.31 -53.23
C GLU A 1042 27.64 -10.86 -53.49
N PRO A 1043 27.88 -10.30 -54.70
CA PRO A 1043 27.91 -8.86 -54.93
C PRO A 1043 26.51 -8.22 -54.90
N ILE A 1044 26.18 -7.54 -53.80
CA ILE A 1044 25.09 -6.58 -53.76
C ILE A 1044 25.65 -5.23 -54.23
N HIS A 1045 24.98 -4.63 -55.22
CA HIS A 1045 25.32 -3.33 -55.82
C HIS A 1045 25.32 -2.19 -54.78
N CYS A 1046 26.44 -1.93 -54.10
CA CYS A 1046 26.69 -0.68 -53.37
C CYS A 1046 28.21 -0.39 -53.27
N PHE A 1047 28.87 -0.20 -54.41
CA PHE A 1047 30.19 0.43 -54.45
C PHE A 1047 30.08 1.82 -55.04
N LYS A 1048 29.88 2.82 -54.16
CA LYS A 1048 30.14 4.23 -54.48
C LYS A 1048 30.24 5.16 -53.25
N VAL A 1049 30.75 4.70 -52.10
CA VAL A 1049 31.01 5.60 -50.95
C VAL A 1049 32.41 5.39 -50.32
N VAL A 1050 33.17 4.36 -50.70
CA VAL A 1050 34.50 4.08 -50.13
C VAL A 1050 35.65 4.42 -51.11
N SER A 1051 35.57 5.56 -51.79
CA SER A 1051 36.69 6.14 -52.55
C SER A 1051 36.96 7.57 -52.14
#